data_AF-A0A1U8BZA5-F1
#
_entry.id   AF-A0A1U8BZA5-F1
#
_cell.length_a   1.000
_cell.length_b   1.000
_cell.length_c   1.000
_cell.angle_alpha   90.00
_cell.angle_beta   90.00
_cell.angle_gamma   90.00
#
_symmetry.space_group_name_H-M   'P 1'
#
loop_
_entity.id
_entity.type
_entity.pdbx_description
1 polymer ?
#
loop_
_entity_poly.entity_id
_entity_poly.type
_entity_poly.pdbx_seq_one_letter_code
_entity_poly.pdbx_strand_id
1 'polypeptide(L)'
;MDGERYSRQLYVLGLPAMQRIQGASVLLSGLRGLGAEVAKNLVLMGVGSLTLHDPHPTCWADLAAQFFLSEESLGRSRAEASQAPLAQLNEAVQISVHTGDITEDLLLDFQVVVLTDSKLEEQLKVGTFCHKHGVYFLVAETRGLVGRVFCDFGEDFTVADPTEVEPMTAAIQDISQGLPGIVTLRRDTKRHSFCDGDLVIFSGIEGMVELNNCSPQPVRVQKDGSLEIGDTRAFSRYLRGGVVTEVKRPKTMRHKSLDTALNQPRVVVQSTQEAQRAHCLHQAFRALHKFQQLHGRLPKPWDPVDAETVVHLAQDLEPLKGTKEELLDEALLRKLVLSSAGSLSPMAAILGGVAAQEVLKAISGKFMPLDQWLYFDALECLPEDEELLPNPEDCHPRNCRYDGQTAVFGTGLQEKLSCQHYLLQVGAGAIGCEMLKSFALMGLGVKANGGVTVADMDHIERSNLSRQFLFRAQDIGKPKAEVAATAAQCLNPDLQVTSYTYPLDPTTEHIFGDDFFSRVDGVVAALDSFEARHYVAARCTHYLKPLLEAGTQGTRGSASVFVPYVTDVYKGPMSAADPEGAPHPLCTLRYFPSTVEHILQWVRDEFEGLFSRSAETINCYRETRTSLSGMDRTQTSILLQQVMGVLKMRPQTWQDCVVWALGHWQLCFHDGIVDLLRHFPSDKVLEDGTLFWSGSKRCPQPLQFDPNQDMHFLYVLSAANLYAQMHGLPGSRDQTALKELLQLLPEPASMHWNLSSDGAFSAAEFGPEQLKELQELLGDWSKGPPLKPVLFGKDDDSTFHVDFVVAAADLRAQN
;
A
#
# COMPACT_ATOMS: atom_id res chain seq x y z
N MET A 1 -5.00 7.59 -18.56
CA MET A 1 -4.56 7.10 -17.24
C MET A 1 -3.67 5.89 -17.46
N ASP A 2 -2.44 5.89 -16.93
CA ASP A 2 -1.49 4.77 -17.04
C ASP A 2 -1.80 3.73 -15.94
N GLY A 3 -2.46 2.63 -16.31
CA GLY A 3 -2.89 1.59 -15.38
C GLY A 3 -1.75 0.82 -14.72
N GLU A 4 -0.64 0.63 -15.43
CA GLU A 4 0.55 -0.07 -14.92
C GLU A 4 1.25 0.75 -13.83
N ARG A 5 1.41 2.06 -14.07
CA ARG A 5 2.08 2.96 -13.11
C ARG A 5 1.28 3.13 -11.82
N TYR A 6 -0.03 3.38 -11.95
CA TYR A 6 -0.91 3.67 -10.80
C TYR A 6 -1.58 2.42 -10.20
N SER A 7 -1.20 1.21 -10.63
CA SER A 7 -1.80 -0.06 -10.19
C SER A 7 -2.01 -0.14 -8.66
N ARG A 8 -0.95 0.11 -7.86
CA ARG A 8 -1.04 0.06 -6.39
C ARG A 8 -1.90 1.18 -5.79
N GLN A 9 -1.89 2.35 -6.41
CA GLN A 9 -2.66 3.51 -5.97
C GLN A 9 -4.16 3.36 -6.30
N LEU A 10 -4.49 2.68 -7.41
CA LEU A 10 -5.85 2.39 -7.83
C LEU A 10 -6.59 1.50 -6.82
N TYR A 11 -5.90 0.55 -6.17
CA TYR A 11 -6.50 -0.25 -5.11
C TYR A 11 -6.88 0.57 -3.86
N VAL A 12 -6.17 1.67 -3.59
CA VAL A 12 -6.44 2.54 -2.44
C VAL A 12 -7.50 3.58 -2.76
N LEU A 13 -7.35 4.29 -3.88
CA LEU A 13 -8.20 5.43 -4.22
C LEU A 13 -9.41 5.05 -5.10
N GLY A 14 -9.26 4.05 -5.95
CA GLY A 14 -10.25 3.68 -6.96
C GLY A 14 -10.22 4.58 -8.19
N LEU A 15 -10.75 4.07 -9.30
CA LEU A 15 -10.74 4.75 -10.60
C LEU A 15 -11.41 6.14 -10.59
N PRO A 16 -12.59 6.34 -9.96
CA PRO A 16 -13.27 7.65 -9.99
C PRO A 16 -12.52 8.75 -9.21
N ALA A 17 -11.80 8.37 -8.16
CA ALA A 17 -10.97 9.31 -7.40
C ALA A 17 -9.74 9.73 -8.23
N MET A 18 -9.07 8.76 -8.88
CA MET A 18 -7.91 9.03 -9.73
C MET A 18 -8.21 9.93 -10.92
N GLN A 19 -9.38 9.77 -11.56
CA GLN A 19 -9.80 10.65 -12.65
C GLN A 19 -9.98 12.11 -12.19
N ARG A 20 -10.53 12.31 -10.98
CA ARG A 20 -10.65 13.67 -10.39
C ARG A 20 -9.29 14.27 -10.05
N ILE A 21 -8.36 13.46 -9.52
CA ILE A 21 -6.98 13.89 -9.23
C ILE A 21 -6.26 14.34 -10.52
N GLN A 22 -6.38 13.58 -11.60
CA GLN A 22 -5.76 13.91 -12.90
C GLN A 22 -6.36 15.16 -13.56
N GLY A 23 -7.59 15.55 -13.21
CA GLY A 23 -8.23 16.77 -13.69
C GLY A 23 -8.00 18.00 -12.82
N ALA A 24 -7.34 17.86 -11.67
CA ALA A 24 -7.20 18.93 -10.69
C ALA A 24 -5.96 19.80 -10.90
N SER A 25 -6.08 21.05 -10.47
CA SER A 25 -5.05 22.07 -10.45
C SER A 25 -4.81 22.56 -9.02
N VAL A 26 -3.53 22.54 -8.63
CA VAL A 26 -3.09 22.85 -7.27
C VAL A 26 -2.02 23.94 -7.31
N LEU A 27 -2.19 24.94 -6.45
CA LEU A 27 -1.16 25.94 -6.17
C LEU A 27 -0.43 25.58 -4.88
N LEU A 28 0.90 25.50 -4.92
CA LEU A 28 1.74 25.30 -3.77
C LEU A 28 2.66 26.52 -3.58
N SER A 29 2.45 27.25 -2.49
CA SER A 29 3.28 28.38 -2.08
C SER A 29 4.25 27.99 -0.97
N GLY A 30 5.53 28.29 -1.17
CA GLY A 30 6.63 27.92 -0.29
C GLY A 30 7.24 26.57 -0.67
N LEU A 31 8.52 26.58 -1.09
CA LEU A 31 9.25 25.39 -1.54
C LEU A 31 10.49 25.15 -0.65
N ARG A 32 10.30 25.24 0.66
CA ARG A 32 11.23 24.65 1.64
C ARG A 32 11.06 23.13 1.69
N GLY A 33 11.73 22.45 2.63
CA GLY A 33 11.62 20.98 2.76
C GLY A 33 10.18 20.47 2.84
N LEU A 34 9.33 21.12 3.65
CA LEU A 34 7.91 20.75 3.76
C LEU A 34 7.16 20.89 2.42
N GLY A 35 7.33 22.02 1.73
CA GLY A 35 6.73 22.26 0.43
C GLY A 35 7.17 21.24 -0.62
N ALA A 36 8.45 20.88 -0.66
CA ALA A 36 8.91 19.85 -1.60
C ALA A 36 8.36 18.45 -1.31
N GLU A 37 8.19 18.09 -0.04
CA GLU A 37 7.55 16.82 0.30
C GLU A 37 6.10 16.79 -0.18
N VAL A 38 5.36 17.89 0.00
CA VAL A 38 4.01 18.03 -0.57
C VAL A 38 4.05 17.93 -2.09
N ALA A 39 4.93 18.69 -2.76
CA ALA A 39 5.07 18.68 -4.22
C ALA A 39 5.40 17.29 -4.77
N LYS A 40 6.39 16.60 -4.17
CA LYS A 40 6.78 15.25 -4.53
C LYS A 40 5.58 14.32 -4.50
N ASN A 41 4.87 14.29 -3.38
CA ASN A 41 3.75 13.38 -3.20
C ASN A 41 2.61 13.70 -4.19
N LEU A 42 2.27 14.97 -4.41
CA LEU A 42 1.23 15.36 -5.38
C LEU A 42 1.58 14.97 -6.81
N VAL A 43 2.84 15.15 -7.21
CA VAL A 43 3.33 14.75 -8.54
C VAL A 43 3.32 13.24 -8.71
N LEU A 44 3.80 12.49 -7.70
CA LEU A 44 3.77 11.01 -7.73
C LEU A 44 2.35 10.45 -7.78
N MET A 45 1.41 11.10 -7.09
CA MET A 45 0.00 10.73 -7.07
C MET A 45 -0.76 11.12 -8.35
N GLY A 46 -0.12 11.87 -9.26
CA GLY A 46 -0.62 12.14 -10.60
C GLY A 46 -1.65 13.25 -10.66
N VAL A 47 -1.47 14.33 -9.89
CA VAL A 47 -2.31 15.54 -10.00
C VAL A 47 -2.20 16.14 -11.41
N GLY A 48 -3.27 16.72 -11.95
CA GLY A 48 -3.27 17.23 -13.34
C GLY A 48 -2.21 18.32 -13.58
N SER A 49 -2.27 19.39 -12.78
CA SER A 49 -1.29 20.48 -12.84
C SER A 49 -0.89 20.96 -11.46
N LEU A 50 0.41 21.15 -11.24
CA LEU A 50 0.98 21.72 -10.02
C LEU A 50 1.69 23.03 -10.35
N THR A 51 1.24 24.14 -9.76
CA THR A 51 1.89 25.44 -9.87
C THR A 51 2.70 25.72 -8.61
N LEU A 52 4.00 25.96 -8.78
CA LEU A 52 4.93 26.25 -7.70
C LEU A 52 5.11 27.76 -7.56
N HIS A 53 5.03 28.27 -6.34
CA HIS A 53 5.28 29.68 -6.03
C HIS A 53 6.26 29.79 -4.87
N ASP A 54 7.48 30.27 -5.12
CA ASP A 54 8.41 30.68 -4.08
C ASP A 54 9.44 31.68 -4.64
N PRO A 55 9.24 32.99 -4.44
CA PRO A 55 10.13 34.01 -4.97
C PRO A 55 11.46 34.10 -4.18
N HIS A 56 11.59 33.44 -3.04
CA HIS A 56 12.78 33.58 -2.21
C HIS A 56 13.97 32.77 -2.77
N PRO A 57 15.19 33.29 -2.62
CA PRO A 57 16.40 32.57 -3.00
C PRO A 57 16.66 31.39 -2.06
N THR A 58 17.27 30.36 -2.61
CA THR A 58 17.75 29.18 -1.88
C THR A 58 18.87 29.56 -0.92
N CYS A 59 18.77 29.14 0.35
CA CYS A 59 19.81 29.33 1.36
C CYS A 59 20.31 28.01 1.94
N TRP A 60 21.45 28.03 2.64
CA TRP A 60 22.08 26.83 3.24
C TRP A 60 21.15 26.04 4.16
N ALA A 61 20.32 26.73 4.96
CA ALA A 61 19.39 26.08 5.88
C ALA A 61 18.28 25.30 5.15
N ASP A 62 17.96 25.64 3.90
CA ASP A 62 16.94 24.94 3.13
C ASP A 62 17.41 23.52 2.76
N LEU A 63 18.71 23.31 2.48
CA LEU A 63 19.27 22.02 2.07
C LEU A 63 19.17 20.93 3.15
N ALA A 64 18.88 21.29 4.40
CA ALA A 64 18.72 20.34 5.51
C ALA A 64 17.46 19.46 5.36
N ALA A 65 16.43 19.97 4.68
CA ALA A 65 15.17 19.26 4.48
C ALA A 65 14.73 19.22 3.01
N GLN A 66 15.35 20.02 2.14
CA GLN A 66 14.98 20.15 0.74
C GLN A 66 15.88 19.29 -0.16
N PHE A 67 15.36 18.16 -0.65
CA PHE A 67 16.11 17.17 -1.44
C PHE A 67 16.18 17.45 -2.94
N PHE A 68 15.41 18.41 -3.47
CA PHE A 68 15.53 18.79 -4.89
C PHE A 68 16.63 19.83 -5.15
N LEU A 69 17.14 20.48 -4.11
CA LEU A 69 18.11 21.54 -4.23
C LEU A 69 19.53 21.02 -3.96
N SER A 70 20.47 21.52 -4.74
CA SER A 70 21.90 21.26 -4.60
C SER A 70 22.64 22.54 -4.19
N GLU A 71 23.93 22.42 -3.86
CA GLU A 71 24.78 23.58 -3.58
C GLU A 71 24.88 24.54 -4.79
N GLU A 72 24.72 24.02 -6.02
CA GLU A 72 24.68 24.82 -7.25
C GLU A 72 23.42 25.68 -7.36
N SER A 73 22.38 25.38 -6.58
CA SER A 73 21.09 26.08 -6.60
C SER A 73 21.05 27.30 -5.66
N LEU A 74 22.11 27.51 -4.86
CA LEU A 74 22.20 28.63 -3.92
C LEU A 74 22.00 29.98 -4.63
N GLY A 75 21.13 30.82 -4.07
CA GLY A 75 20.79 32.13 -4.64
C GLY A 75 19.74 32.12 -5.76
N ARG A 76 19.38 30.97 -6.34
CA ARG A 76 18.27 30.84 -7.30
C ARG A 76 16.93 30.72 -6.58
N SER A 77 15.83 31.11 -7.23
CA SER A 77 14.47 30.87 -6.72
C SER A 77 14.27 29.38 -6.47
N ARG A 78 13.74 29.04 -5.28
CA ARG A 78 13.47 27.65 -4.91
C ARG A 78 12.45 26.99 -5.86
N ALA A 79 11.45 27.74 -6.32
CA ALA A 79 10.44 27.20 -7.23
C ALA A 79 11.03 26.89 -8.62
N GLU A 80 11.84 27.78 -9.19
CA GLU A 80 12.50 27.57 -10.49
C GLU A 80 13.49 26.41 -10.45
N ALA A 81 14.31 26.33 -9.40
CA ALA A 81 15.28 25.25 -9.23
C ALA A 81 14.60 23.88 -9.04
N SER A 82 13.42 23.83 -8.40
CA SER A 82 12.70 22.57 -8.14
C SER A 82 11.86 22.08 -9.32
N GLN A 83 11.58 22.92 -10.32
CA GLN A 83 10.66 22.58 -11.41
C GLN A 83 11.13 21.40 -12.27
N ALA A 84 12.39 21.42 -12.72
CA ALA A 84 12.93 20.35 -13.56
C ALA A 84 13.05 19.00 -12.81
N PRO A 85 13.59 18.93 -11.57
CA PRO A 85 13.61 17.70 -10.79
C PRO A 85 12.22 17.11 -10.51
N LEU A 86 11.23 17.97 -10.20
CA LEU A 86 9.86 17.52 -9.98
C LEU A 86 9.22 16.98 -11.27
N ALA A 87 9.44 17.63 -12.41
CA ALA A 87 8.85 17.21 -13.69
C ALA A 87 9.36 15.82 -14.13
N GLN A 88 10.60 15.47 -13.76
CA GLN A 88 11.17 14.15 -14.01
C GLN A 88 10.53 13.03 -13.17
N LEU A 89 9.86 13.35 -12.06
CA LEU A 89 9.18 12.33 -11.27
C LEU A 89 7.99 11.75 -12.03
N ASN A 90 7.20 12.60 -12.68
CA ASN A 90 6.01 12.18 -13.40
C ASN A 90 5.71 13.08 -14.60
N GLU A 91 6.04 12.60 -15.80
CA GLU A 91 5.85 13.31 -17.07
C GLU A 91 4.37 13.61 -17.38
N ALA A 92 3.43 12.93 -16.74
CA ALA A 92 2.00 13.17 -16.92
C ALA A 92 1.49 14.44 -16.19
N VAL A 93 2.25 14.96 -15.23
CA VAL A 93 1.85 16.11 -14.41
C VAL A 93 2.44 17.40 -14.98
N GLN A 94 1.59 18.39 -15.23
CA GLN A 94 2.07 19.69 -15.71
C GLN A 94 2.61 20.53 -14.55
N ILE A 95 3.90 20.85 -14.59
CA ILE A 95 4.55 21.66 -13.55
C ILE A 95 4.89 23.05 -14.09
N SER A 96 4.30 24.07 -13.47
CA SER A 96 4.55 25.47 -13.81
C SER A 96 5.08 26.24 -12.60
N VAL A 97 5.77 27.35 -12.86
CA VAL A 97 6.30 28.23 -11.80
C VAL A 97 5.67 29.60 -11.96
N HIS A 98 5.12 30.12 -10.86
CA HIS A 98 4.62 31.48 -10.77
C HIS A 98 5.63 32.34 -10.02
N THR A 99 6.09 33.42 -10.64
CA THR A 99 7.11 34.33 -10.08
C THR A 99 6.54 35.66 -9.58
N GLY A 100 5.26 35.95 -9.87
CA GLY A 100 4.58 37.15 -9.40
C GLY A 100 3.92 36.96 -8.03
N ASP A 101 3.32 38.03 -7.52
CA ASP A 101 2.54 37.96 -6.28
C ASP A 101 1.30 37.08 -6.45
N ILE A 102 0.83 36.50 -5.33
CA ILE A 102 -0.43 35.78 -5.26
C ILE A 102 -1.58 36.81 -5.32
N THR A 103 -2.20 36.91 -6.48
CA THR A 103 -3.38 37.77 -6.71
C THR A 103 -4.66 36.98 -6.52
N GLU A 104 -5.75 37.68 -6.22
CA GLU A 104 -7.08 37.07 -6.03
C GLU A 104 -7.57 36.37 -7.32
N ASP A 105 -7.29 36.94 -8.48
CA ASP A 105 -7.66 36.34 -9.78
C ASP A 105 -6.96 35.00 -10.02
N LEU A 106 -5.66 34.93 -9.66
CA LEU A 106 -4.87 33.69 -9.78
C LEU A 106 -5.44 32.56 -8.90
N LEU A 107 -5.93 32.88 -7.71
CA LEU A 107 -6.45 31.88 -6.78
C LEU A 107 -7.73 31.20 -7.29
N LEU A 108 -8.49 31.87 -8.17
CA LEU A 108 -9.73 31.31 -8.75
C LEU A 108 -9.47 30.25 -9.82
N ASP A 109 -8.28 30.23 -10.41
CA ASP A 109 -7.89 29.23 -11.41
C ASP A 109 -7.61 27.85 -10.79
N PHE A 110 -7.38 27.79 -9.48
CA PHE A 110 -7.00 26.58 -8.76
C PHE A 110 -8.15 25.99 -7.95
N GLN A 111 -8.18 24.65 -7.83
CA GLN A 111 -9.15 23.97 -6.94
C GLN A 111 -8.63 23.85 -5.51
N VAL A 112 -7.31 23.70 -5.34
CA VAL A 112 -6.67 23.62 -4.02
C VAL A 112 -5.49 24.57 -3.94
N VAL A 113 -5.40 25.32 -2.84
CA VAL A 113 -4.29 26.22 -2.53
C VAL A 113 -3.62 25.76 -1.24
N VAL A 114 -2.33 25.46 -1.32
CA VAL A 114 -1.49 25.01 -0.21
C VAL A 114 -0.46 26.08 0.11
N LEU A 115 -0.46 26.58 1.34
CA LEU A 115 0.58 27.48 1.83
C LEU A 115 1.48 26.74 2.82
N THR A 116 2.80 26.85 2.62
CA THR A 116 3.79 26.28 3.54
C THR A 116 4.73 27.35 4.09
N ASP A 117 4.97 27.30 5.41
CA ASP A 117 5.86 28.20 6.14
C ASP A 117 5.66 29.72 5.86
N SER A 118 4.46 30.12 5.46
CA SER A 118 4.08 31.50 5.13
C SER A 118 3.77 32.35 6.36
N LYS A 119 3.65 33.67 6.17
CA LYS A 119 3.29 34.60 7.25
C LYS A 119 1.80 34.53 7.56
N LEU A 120 1.42 34.73 8.82
CA LEU A 120 0.01 34.71 9.23
C LEU A 120 -0.87 35.73 8.48
N GLU A 121 -0.35 36.92 8.18
CA GLU A 121 -1.08 37.95 7.41
C GLU A 121 -1.46 37.46 6.00
N GLU A 122 -0.54 36.73 5.36
CA GLU A 122 -0.76 36.13 4.04
C GLU A 122 -1.76 34.96 4.14
N GLN A 123 -1.61 34.11 5.16
CA GLN A 123 -2.55 33.00 5.42
C GLN A 123 -3.98 33.49 5.63
N LEU A 124 -4.16 34.57 6.39
CA LEU A 124 -5.48 35.16 6.66
C LEU A 124 -6.09 35.76 5.38
N LYS A 125 -5.28 36.47 4.58
CA LYS A 125 -5.74 37.07 3.32
C LYS A 125 -6.18 36.00 2.33
N VAL A 126 -5.32 35.00 2.07
CA VAL A 126 -5.61 33.92 1.13
C VAL A 126 -6.73 33.02 1.65
N GLY A 127 -6.69 32.63 2.93
CA GLY A 127 -7.71 31.75 3.53
C GLY A 127 -9.11 32.36 3.51
N THR A 128 -9.24 33.65 3.82
CA THR A 128 -10.55 34.35 3.77
C THR A 128 -11.10 34.40 2.34
N PHE A 129 -10.22 34.64 1.36
CA PHE A 129 -10.61 34.66 -0.05
C PHE A 129 -11.04 33.28 -0.54
N CYS A 130 -10.25 32.24 -0.27
CA CYS A 130 -10.53 30.87 -0.68
C CYS A 130 -11.85 30.35 -0.08
N HIS A 131 -12.08 30.56 1.21
CA HIS A 131 -13.31 30.15 1.89
C HIS A 131 -14.56 30.81 1.27
N LYS A 132 -14.47 32.09 0.90
CA LYS A 132 -15.59 32.83 0.29
C LYS A 132 -15.94 32.36 -1.13
N HIS A 133 -14.95 31.93 -1.91
CA HIS A 133 -15.12 31.51 -3.31
C HIS A 133 -15.22 29.98 -3.47
N GLY A 134 -15.16 29.22 -2.39
CA GLY A 134 -15.23 27.75 -2.42
C GLY A 134 -13.96 27.08 -2.97
N VAL A 135 -12.82 27.76 -2.91
CA VAL A 135 -11.50 27.16 -3.22
C VAL A 135 -11.01 26.47 -1.95
N TYR A 136 -10.53 25.22 -2.08
CA TYR A 136 -10.04 24.47 -0.94
C TYR A 136 -8.69 25.01 -0.47
N PHE A 137 -8.53 25.20 0.83
CA PHE A 137 -7.38 25.85 1.41
C PHE A 137 -6.69 24.97 2.46
N LEU A 138 -5.36 24.90 2.39
CA LEU A 138 -4.53 24.14 3.31
C LEU A 138 -3.31 24.95 3.75
N VAL A 139 -2.98 24.88 5.04
CA VAL A 139 -1.74 25.45 5.58
C VAL A 139 -0.97 24.35 6.27
N ALA A 140 0.33 24.24 5.97
CA ALA A 140 1.23 23.35 6.69
C ALA A 140 2.48 24.13 7.13
N GLU A 141 2.90 23.99 8.38
CA GLU A 141 4.12 24.63 8.89
C GLU A 141 4.94 23.69 9.74
N THR A 142 6.27 23.79 9.63
CA THR A 142 7.23 23.06 10.47
C THR A 142 8.20 24.03 11.12
N ARG A 143 8.38 23.91 12.44
CA ARG A 143 9.28 24.72 13.27
C ARG A 143 10.06 23.79 14.19
N GLY A 144 11.28 23.41 13.78
CA GLY A 144 12.10 22.44 14.51
C GLY A 144 11.38 21.10 14.64
N LEU A 145 11.11 20.69 15.89
CA LEU A 145 10.47 19.43 16.26
C LEU A 145 8.94 19.51 16.35
N VAL A 146 8.35 20.65 16.01
CA VAL A 146 6.90 20.85 16.06
C VAL A 146 6.40 21.26 14.69
N GLY A 147 5.23 20.75 14.30
CA GLY A 147 4.55 21.24 13.12
C GLY A 147 3.04 21.20 13.25
N ARG A 148 2.38 21.85 12.29
CA ARG A 148 0.92 21.96 12.26
C ARG A 148 0.40 21.86 10.83
N VAL A 149 -0.81 21.31 10.69
CA VAL A 149 -1.58 21.31 9.44
C VAL A 149 -2.98 21.83 9.72
N PHE A 150 -3.50 22.69 8.85
CA PHE A 150 -4.85 23.23 8.88
C PHE A 150 -5.56 22.98 7.55
N CYS A 151 -6.80 22.52 7.61
CA CYS A 151 -7.63 22.27 6.44
C CYS A 151 -8.92 23.09 6.49
N ASP A 152 -9.24 23.74 5.36
CA ASP A 152 -10.51 24.43 5.13
C ASP A 152 -11.04 24.11 3.73
N PHE A 153 -12.00 23.18 3.68
CA PHE A 153 -12.66 22.76 2.44
C PHE A 153 -14.04 23.42 2.25
N GLY A 154 -14.31 24.52 2.94
CA GLY A 154 -15.58 25.25 2.86
C GLY A 154 -16.68 24.70 3.78
N GLU A 155 -17.85 25.33 3.70
CA GLU A 155 -18.99 25.07 4.61
C GLU A 155 -19.77 23.79 4.27
N ASP A 156 -19.77 23.33 3.02
CA ASP A 156 -20.56 22.19 2.55
C ASP A 156 -19.70 21.17 1.76
N PHE A 157 -18.66 20.62 2.40
CA PHE A 157 -17.80 19.60 1.79
C PHE A 157 -18.40 18.20 1.95
N THR A 158 -18.68 17.50 0.85
CA THR A 158 -19.26 16.15 0.90
C THR A 158 -18.19 15.08 0.65
N VAL A 159 -17.95 14.25 1.66
CA VAL A 159 -17.09 13.06 1.57
C VAL A 159 -17.94 11.90 1.07
N ALA A 160 -17.63 11.37 -0.10
CA ALA A 160 -18.36 10.25 -0.71
C ALA A 160 -18.06 8.92 -0.01
N ASP A 161 -16.80 8.70 0.36
CA ASP A 161 -16.34 7.48 1.04
C ASP A 161 -15.46 7.86 2.24
N PRO A 162 -15.98 7.83 3.48
CA PRO A 162 -15.25 8.30 4.65
C PRO A 162 -14.17 7.32 5.14
N THR A 163 -14.24 6.04 4.80
CA THR A 163 -13.39 4.99 5.38
C THR A 163 -12.70 4.14 4.32
N GLU A 164 -11.52 3.61 4.62
CA GLU A 164 -10.86 2.65 3.71
C GLU A 164 -11.48 1.26 3.70
N VAL A 165 -12.25 0.94 4.73
CA VAL A 165 -12.76 -0.42 4.96
C VAL A 165 -13.69 -0.78 3.80
N GLU A 166 -13.45 -1.90 3.14
CA GLU A 166 -14.37 -2.37 2.11
C GLU A 166 -15.76 -2.58 2.71
N PRO A 167 -16.85 -2.26 1.98
CA PRO A 167 -18.19 -2.42 2.52
C PRO A 167 -18.41 -3.86 2.98
N MET A 168 -18.90 -4.03 4.21
CA MET A 168 -19.07 -5.38 4.76
C MET A 168 -20.08 -6.19 3.96
N THR A 169 -19.69 -7.41 3.59
CA THR A 169 -20.57 -8.37 2.93
C THR A 169 -20.76 -9.60 3.80
N ALA A 170 -22.00 -10.01 4.03
CA ALA A 170 -22.31 -11.25 4.75
C ALA A 170 -23.36 -12.09 4.02
N ALA A 171 -23.19 -13.40 4.07
CA ALA A 171 -24.18 -14.34 3.52
C ALA A 171 -25.38 -14.46 4.47
N ILE A 172 -26.57 -14.49 3.89
CA ILE A 172 -27.83 -14.59 4.63
C ILE A 172 -28.15 -16.06 4.86
N GLN A 173 -28.54 -16.40 6.09
CA GLN A 173 -29.04 -17.72 6.44
C GLN A 173 -30.56 -17.77 6.31
N ASP A 174 -31.25 -16.83 6.96
CA ASP A 174 -32.72 -16.75 6.96
C ASP A 174 -33.20 -15.30 7.05
N ILE A 175 -34.41 -15.04 6.56
CA ILE A 175 -35.10 -13.75 6.69
C ILE A 175 -36.52 -13.98 7.18
N SER A 176 -36.83 -13.49 8.38
CA SER A 176 -38.17 -13.61 8.95
C SER A 176 -39.14 -12.62 8.31
N GLN A 177 -40.38 -13.07 8.09
CA GLN A 177 -41.50 -12.20 7.69
C GLN A 177 -42.12 -11.57 8.94
N GLY A 178 -41.75 -10.34 9.25
CA GLY A 178 -42.12 -9.68 10.50
C GLY A 178 -42.04 -8.16 10.48
N LEU A 179 -42.42 -7.56 11.62
CA LEU A 179 -42.22 -6.16 11.92
C LEU A 179 -41.58 -6.04 13.32
N PRO A 180 -40.25 -5.90 13.42
CA PRO A 180 -39.26 -5.81 12.33
C PRO A 180 -39.00 -7.17 11.65
N GLY A 181 -38.56 -7.16 10.38
CA GLY A 181 -37.98 -8.34 9.75
C GLY A 181 -36.60 -8.63 10.36
N ILE A 182 -36.27 -9.89 10.57
CA ILE A 182 -34.99 -10.30 11.17
C ILE A 182 -34.19 -11.07 10.12
N VAL A 183 -33.03 -10.54 9.77
CA VAL A 183 -32.06 -11.20 8.89
C VAL A 183 -31.05 -11.93 9.76
N THR A 184 -31.09 -13.26 9.74
CA THR A 184 -30.09 -14.09 10.38
C THR A 184 -28.91 -14.24 9.44
N LEU A 185 -27.75 -13.74 9.86
CA LEU A 185 -26.51 -13.88 9.12
C LEU A 185 -25.90 -15.25 9.36
N ARG A 186 -25.27 -15.80 8.33
CA ARG A 186 -24.46 -17.00 8.50
C ARG A 186 -23.22 -16.64 9.31
N ARG A 187 -22.87 -17.48 10.29
CA ARG A 187 -21.62 -17.35 11.05
C ARG A 187 -20.43 -17.71 10.16
N ASP A 188 -20.01 -16.80 9.30
CA ASP A 188 -18.67 -16.85 8.74
C ASP A 188 -17.68 -16.31 9.77
N THR A 189 -16.49 -16.89 9.79
CA THR A 189 -15.38 -16.57 10.70
C THR A 189 -14.80 -15.16 10.56
N LYS A 190 -15.48 -14.23 9.87
CA LYS A 190 -15.03 -12.84 9.72
C LYS A 190 -15.30 -12.07 11.03
N ARG A 191 -14.24 -11.48 11.59
CA ARG A 191 -14.19 -10.83 12.92
C ARG A 191 -14.94 -9.50 13.02
N HIS A 192 -15.54 -9.00 11.94
CA HIS A 192 -16.19 -7.69 11.89
C HIS A 192 -17.72 -7.84 11.82
N SER A 193 -18.42 -7.15 12.72
CA SER A 193 -19.88 -7.14 12.83
C SER A 193 -20.42 -5.80 12.36
N PHE A 194 -21.61 -5.81 11.74
CA PHE A 194 -22.37 -4.59 11.46
C PHE A 194 -22.58 -3.77 12.74
N CYS A 195 -22.75 -2.46 12.58
CA CYS A 195 -23.06 -1.52 13.65
C CYS A 195 -24.51 -1.01 13.55
N ASP A 196 -25.05 -0.57 14.68
CA ASP A 196 -26.38 0.04 14.73
C ASP A 196 -26.43 1.31 13.86
N GLY A 197 -27.31 1.32 12.85
CA GLY A 197 -27.50 2.45 11.95
C GLY A 197 -26.79 2.34 10.60
N ASP A 198 -26.05 1.25 10.34
CA ASP A 198 -25.46 1.00 9.03
C ASP A 198 -26.56 0.87 7.96
N LEU A 199 -26.29 1.32 6.75
CA LEU A 199 -27.20 1.08 5.62
C LEU A 199 -26.75 -0.18 4.91
N VAL A 200 -27.70 -1.02 4.51
CA VAL A 200 -27.41 -2.22 3.73
C VAL A 200 -28.29 -2.32 2.50
N ILE A 201 -27.77 -3.01 1.49
CA ILE A 201 -28.51 -3.49 0.33
C ILE A 201 -28.46 -5.01 0.33
N PHE A 202 -29.45 -5.61 -0.31
CA PHE A 202 -29.55 -7.05 -0.45
C PHE A 202 -29.42 -7.45 -1.92
N SER A 203 -28.81 -8.60 -2.18
CA SER A 203 -28.69 -9.14 -3.54
C SER A 203 -28.75 -10.67 -3.52
N GLY A 204 -29.29 -11.27 -4.58
CA GLY A 204 -29.31 -12.73 -4.75
C GLY A 204 -30.24 -13.50 -3.79
N ILE A 205 -31.24 -12.85 -3.20
CA ILE A 205 -32.27 -13.50 -2.37
C ILE A 205 -33.30 -14.19 -3.28
N GLU A 206 -33.56 -15.48 -3.06
CA GLU A 206 -34.66 -16.20 -3.70
C GLU A 206 -35.90 -16.23 -2.79
N GLY A 207 -37.08 -16.01 -3.38
CA GLY A 207 -38.35 -15.87 -2.67
C GLY A 207 -38.67 -14.40 -2.41
N MET A 208 -37.93 -13.74 -1.53
CA MET A 208 -38.13 -12.33 -1.13
C MET A 208 -37.42 -11.35 -2.08
N VAL A 209 -37.79 -11.40 -3.38
CA VAL A 209 -37.12 -10.65 -4.46
C VAL A 209 -37.26 -9.13 -4.33
N GLU A 210 -38.25 -8.66 -3.57
CA GLU A 210 -38.49 -7.24 -3.32
C GLU A 210 -37.33 -6.57 -2.58
N LEU A 211 -36.55 -7.35 -1.81
CA LEU A 211 -35.35 -6.87 -1.13
C LEU A 211 -34.14 -6.71 -2.08
N ASN A 212 -34.05 -7.46 -3.18
CA ASN A 212 -32.86 -7.43 -4.04
C ASN A 212 -32.63 -6.09 -4.77
N ASN A 213 -33.67 -5.28 -4.92
CA ASN A 213 -33.63 -3.99 -5.61
C ASN A 213 -34.09 -2.82 -4.71
N CYS A 214 -34.04 -2.99 -3.39
CA CYS A 214 -34.49 -1.95 -2.47
C CYS A 214 -33.45 -0.82 -2.35
N SER A 215 -33.91 0.40 -2.08
CA SER A 215 -33.03 1.49 -1.63
C SER A 215 -32.33 1.09 -0.32
N PRO A 216 -31.12 1.61 -0.03
CA PRO A 216 -30.37 1.23 1.17
C PRO A 216 -31.22 1.38 2.44
N GLN A 217 -31.29 0.32 3.25
CA GLN A 217 -32.10 0.29 4.47
C GLN A 217 -31.23 0.33 5.72
N PRO A 218 -31.60 1.10 6.76
CA PRO A 218 -30.88 1.09 8.02
C PRO A 218 -31.10 -0.24 8.75
N VAL A 219 -30.03 -0.80 9.30
CA VAL A 219 -30.08 -2.00 10.13
C VAL A 219 -29.85 -1.68 11.60
N ARG A 220 -30.46 -2.50 12.46
CA ARG A 220 -30.15 -2.53 13.89
C ARG A 220 -29.64 -3.92 14.26
N VAL A 221 -28.54 -3.99 15.00
CA VAL A 221 -27.82 -5.22 15.29
C VAL A 221 -28.26 -5.76 16.65
N GLN A 222 -28.75 -7.00 16.65
CA GLN A 222 -29.14 -7.68 17.87
C GLN A 222 -27.93 -8.30 18.58
N LYS A 223 -28.10 -8.66 19.85
CA LYS A 223 -27.05 -9.26 20.69
C LYS A 223 -26.52 -10.60 20.14
N ASP A 224 -27.31 -11.28 19.31
CA ASP A 224 -26.95 -12.54 18.66
C ASP A 224 -26.27 -12.35 17.29
N GLY A 225 -26.08 -11.09 16.85
CA GLY A 225 -25.50 -10.73 15.56
C GLY A 225 -26.49 -10.71 14.40
N SER A 226 -27.78 -10.94 14.63
CA SER A 226 -28.82 -10.79 13.61
C SER A 226 -29.14 -9.32 13.34
N LEU A 227 -29.60 -9.01 12.11
CA LEU A 227 -29.92 -7.66 11.68
C LEU A 227 -31.44 -7.46 11.64
N GLU A 228 -31.95 -6.49 12.38
CA GLU A 228 -33.33 -6.00 12.25
C GLU A 228 -33.43 -5.06 11.05
N ILE A 229 -34.35 -5.37 10.14
CA ILE A 229 -34.74 -4.55 9.00
C ILE A 229 -36.20 -4.08 9.13
N GLY A 230 -36.65 -3.27 8.17
CA GLY A 230 -38.01 -2.72 8.15
C GLY A 230 -39.14 -3.76 8.04
N ASP A 231 -40.34 -3.29 7.69
CA ASP A 231 -41.51 -4.16 7.53
C ASP A 231 -41.33 -5.12 6.35
N THR A 232 -41.27 -6.42 6.63
CA THR A 232 -41.15 -7.49 5.62
C THR A 232 -42.44 -8.30 5.47
N ARG A 233 -43.53 -7.93 6.17
CA ARG A 233 -44.79 -8.68 6.14
C ARG A 233 -45.47 -8.68 4.78
N ALA A 234 -45.25 -7.62 4.00
CA ALA A 234 -45.79 -7.49 2.66
C ALA A 234 -44.96 -8.23 1.59
N PHE A 235 -43.79 -8.76 1.97
CA PHE A 235 -42.87 -9.40 1.02
C PHE A 235 -43.12 -10.90 0.92
N SER A 236 -42.69 -11.47 -0.20
CA SER A 236 -42.73 -12.89 -0.47
C SER A 236 -41.90 -13.70 0.55
N ARG A 237 -42.25 -14.97 0.77
CA ARG A 237 -41.55 -15.82 1.76
C ARG A 237 -40.12 -16.08 1.30
N TYR A 238 -39.15 -15.86 2.18
CA TYR A 238 -37.76 -16.21 1.94
C TYR A 238 -37.63 -17.72 1.69
N LEU A 239 -36.89 -18.09 0.62
CA LEU A 239 -36.62 -19.47 0.27
C LEU A 239 -35.18 -19.85 0.56
N ARG A 240 -34.22 -19.11 -0.02
CA ARG A 240 -32.78 -19.39 0.12
C ARG A 240 -31.92 -18.24 -0.40
N GLY A 241 -30.65 -18.28 -0.02
CA GLY A 241 -29.59 -17.46 -0.60
C GLY A 241 -29.64 -16.01 -0.14
N GLY A 242 -28.86 -15.17 -0.80
CA GLY A 242 -28.78 -13.76 -0.51
C GLY A 242 -27.49 -13.34 0.19
N VAL A 243 -27.05 -12.15 -0.18
CA VAL A 243 -25.92 -11.45 0.42
C VAL A 243 -26.42 -10.08 0.86
N VAL A 244 -26.08 -9.71 2.09
CA VAL A 244 -26.22 -8.35 2.58
C VAL A 244 -24.90 -7.62 2.37
N THR A 245 -24.97 -6.40 1.84
CA THR A 245 -23.79 -5.55 1.58
C THR A 245 -24.02 -4.18 2.20
N GLU A 246 -23.05 -3.72 2.99
CA GLU A 246 -23.06 -2.38 3.56
C GLU A 246 -22.99 -1.31 2.47
N VAL A 247 -23.68 -0.19 2.68
CA VAL A 247 -23.58 1.01 1.85
C VAL A 247 -23.05 2.15 2.70
N LYS A 248 -21.88 2.65 2.34
CA LYS A 248 -21.25 3.78 3.01
C LYS A 248 -22.06 5.04 2.81
N ARG A 249 -22.33 5.77 3.90
CA ARG A 249 -23.03 7.06 3.85
C ARG A 249 -22.06 8.17 3.46
N PRO A 250 -22.37 8.98 2.44
CA PRO A 250 -21.68 10.23 2.24
C PRO A 250 -21.85 11.11 3.48
N LYS A 251 -20.77 11.75 3.93
CA LYS A 251 -20.79 12.63 5.11
C LYS A 251 -20.47 14.05 4.68
N THR A 252 -21.35 14.98 5.01
CA THR A 252 -21.10 16.42 4.80
C THR A 252 -20.39 17.00 6.02
N MET A 253 -19.27 17.68 5.76
CA MET A 253 -18.42 18.34 6.74
C MET A 253 -18.52 19.85 6.57
N ARG A 254 -18.47 20.57 7.69
CA ARG A 254 -18.54 22.03 7.73
C ARG A 254 -17.27 22.61 8.35
N HIS A 255 -16.37 23.09 7.50
CA HIS A 255 -15.15 23.75 7.96
C HIS A 255 -15.41 25.23 8.25
N LYS A 256 -14.64 25.77 9.19
CA LYS A 256 -14.66 27.19 9.56
C LYS A 256 -13.51 27.88 8.85
N SER A 257 -13.69 29.16 8.53
CA SER A 257 -12.61 30.00 8.02
C SER A 257 -11.44 30.08 9.01
N LEU A 258 -10.23 30.28 8.48
CA LEU A 258 -9.00 30.37 9.28
C LEU A 258 -9.11 31.38 10.44
N ASP A 259 -9.67 32.58 10.20
CA ASP A 259 -9.84 33.62 11.22
C ASP A 259 -10.70 33.16 12.40
N THR A 260 -11.78 32.43 12.10
CA THR A 260 -12.65 31.86 13.15
C THR A 260 -11.97 30.68 13.84
N ALA A 261 -11.28 29.83 13.07
CA ALA A 261 -10.60 28.64 13.56
C ALA A 261 -9.38 28.96 14.44
N LEU A 262 -8.73 30.12 14.26
CA LEU A 262 -7.65 30.60 15.14
C LEU A 262 -8.14 31.00 16.54
N ASN A 263 -9.41 31.41 16.65
CA ASN A 263 -10.00 31.80 17.93
C ASN A 263 -10.77 30.65 18.60
N GLN A 264 -11.24 29.69 17.80
CA GLN A 264 -11.99 28.50 18.23
C GLN A 264 -11.45 27.24 17.54
N PRO A 265 -10.24 26.77 17.92
CA PRO A 265 -9.60 25.66 17.25
C PRO A 265 -10.36 24.36 17.47
N ARG A 266 -10.60 23.63 16.38
CA ARG A 266 -11.00 22.22 16.41
C ARG A 266 -9.76 21.37 16.14
N VAL A 267 -9.30 20.66 17.16
CA VAL A 267 -8.08 19.84 17.08
C VAL A 267 -8.44 18.37 16.94
N VAL A 268 -7.75 17.68 16.03
CA VAL A 268 -7.86 16.23 15.86
C VAL A 268 -6.95 15.53 16.89
N VAL A 269 -7.55 14.98 17.95
CA VAL A 269 -6.84 14.28 19.06
C VAL A 269 -7.66 13.10 19.56
N GLN A 270 -6.99 12.10 20.14
CA GLN A 270 -7.65 10.91 20.69
C GLN A 270 -7.84 11.01 22.21
N SER A 271 -6.97 11.75 22.91
CA SER A 271 -7.00 11.88 24.37
C SER A 271 -7.15 13.34 24.84
N THR A 272 -7.66 13.52 26.05
CA THR A 272 -7.79 14.85 26.68
C THR A 272 -6.42 15.50 26.93
N GLN A 273 -5.39 14.70 27.20
CA GLN A 273 -4.03 15.20 27.41
C GLN A 273 -3.40 15.71 26.11
N GLU A 274 -3.60 14.99 25.00
CA GLU A 274 -3.22 15.47 23.67
C GLU A 274 -3.96 16.78 23.31
N ALA A 275 -5.24 16.89 23.67
CA ALA A 275 -6.00 18.12 23.46
C ALA A 275 -5.34 19.33 24.15
N GLN A 276 -4.95 19.17 25.42
CA GLN A 276 -4.28 20.21 26.20
C GLN A 276 -2.93 20.57 25.58
N ARG A 277 -2.12 19.57 25.21
CA ARG A 277 -0.82 19.79 24.55
C ARG A 277 -1.02 20.56 23.23
N ALA A 278 -1.99 20.16 22.41
CA ALA A 278 -2.28 20.81 21.14
C ALA A 278 -2.80 22.24 21.30
N HIS A 279 -3.61 22.54 22.31
CA HIS A 279 -4.02 23.92 22.62
C HIS A 279 -2.83 24.79 23.05
N CYS A 280 -1.90 24.25 23.83
CA CYS A 280 -0.66 24.94 24.18
C CYS A 280 0.20 25.22 22.94
N LEU A 281 0.37 24.23 22.06
CA LEU A 281 1.06 24.40 20.78
C LEU A 281 0.34 25.43 19.88
N HIS A 282 -0.99 25.43 19.85
CA HIS A 282 -1.77 26.42 19.10
C HIS A 282 -1.46 27.85 19.56
N GLN A 283 -1.43 28.09 20.88
CA GLN A 283 -1.03 29.38 21.43
C GLN A 283 0.44 29.71 21.14
N ALA A 284 1.33 28.72 21.18
CA ALA A 284 2.74 28.89 20.84
C ALA A 284 2.94 29.43 19.42
N PHE A 285 2.24 28.85 18.44
CA PHE A 285 2.31 29.33 17.06
C PHE A 285 1.73 30.74 16.90
N ARG A 286 0.62 31.07 17.59
CA ARG A 286 0.07 32.44 17.60
C ARG A 286 1.09 33.45 18.14
N ALA A 287 1.78 33.09 19.23
CA ALA A 287 2.82 33.92 19.83
C ALA A 287 4.05 34.06 18.90
N LEU A 288 4.47 32.99 18.22
CA LEU A 288 5.53 33.03 17.22
C LEU A 288 5.19 33.95 16.04
N HIS A 289 3.97 33.92 15.52
CA HIS A 289 3.57 34.83 14.44
C HIS A 289 3.53 36.28 14.91
N LYS A 290 3.06 36.54 16.14
CA LYS A 290 3.10 37.89 16.74
C LYS A 290 4.52 38.39 16.92
N PHE A 291 5.44 37.53 17.38
CA PHE A 291 6.87 37.86 17.47
C PHE A 291 7.45 38.20 16.09
N GLN A 292 7.14 37.39 15.07
CA GLN A 292 7.58 37.63 13.70
C GLN A 292 7.05 38.96 13.14
N GLN A 293 5.82 39.34 13.49
CA GLN A 293 5.23 40.62 13.10
C GLN A 293 5.93 41.81 13.76
N LEU A 294 6.29 41.69 15.05
CA LEU A 294 6.92 42.78 15.81
C LEU A 294 8.40 42.97 15.46
N HIS A 295 9.14 41.86 15.30
CA HIS A 295 10.60 41.90 15.10
C HIS A 295 11.04 41.69 13.64
N GLY A 296 10.13 41.32 12.74
CA GLY A 296 10.42 41.04 11.34
C GLY A 296 11.27 39.78 11.10
N ARG A 297 11.53 38.98 12.15
CA ARG A 297 12.35 37.77 12.12
C ARG A 297 11.78 36.69 13.03
N LEU A 298 12.23 35.46 12.83
CA LEU A 298 11.99 34.36 13.77
C LEU A 298 12.95 34.43 14.97
N PRO A 299 12.63 33.76 16.09
CA PRO A 299 13.53 33.58 17.22
C PRO A 299 14.87 32.96 16.79
N LYS A 300 15.97 33.37 17.41
CA LYS A 300 17.28 32.76 17.16
C LYS A 300 17.37 31.37 17.80
N PRO A 301 18.14 30.43 17.21
CA PRO A 301 18.36 29.11 17.80
C PRO A 301 18.91 29.25 19.23
N TRP A 302 18.25 28.59 20.19
CA TRP A 302 18.67 28.50 21.58
C TRP A 302 18.90 29.84 22.31
N ASP A 303 18.28 30.94 21.86
CA ASP A 303 18.40 32.25 22.53
C ASP A 303 17.38 32.40 23.67
N PRO A 304 17.82 32.49 24.95
CA PRO A 304 16.90 32.59 26.09
C PRO A 304 16.12 33.92 26.09
N VAL A 305 16.66 35.00 25.52
CA VAL A 305 15.98 36.31 25.53
C VAL A 305 14.79 36.29 24.58
N ASP A 306 14.97 35.76 23.38
CA ASP A 306 13.88 35.58 22.42
C ASP A 306 12.84 34.59 22.97
N ALA A 307 13.27 33.53 23.67
CA ALA A 307 12.38 32.56 24.29
C ALA A 307 11.45 33.19 25.34
N GLU A 308 11.99 33.93 26.31
CA GLU A 308 11.16 34.60 27.32
C GLU A 308 10.24 35.66 26.70
N THR A 309 10.70 36.36 25.64
CA THR A 309 9.87 37.33 24.92
C THR A 309 8.64 36.65 24.32
N VAL A 310 8.80 35.48 23.70
CA VAL A 310 7.66 34.73 23.13
C VAL A 310 6.75 34.17 24.22
N VAL A 311 7.30 33.73 25.37
CA VAL A 311 6.51 33.29 26.52
C VAL A 311 5.62 34.43 27.04
N HIS A 312 6.17 35.63 27.21
CA HIS A 312 5.38 36.81 27.57
C HIS A 312 4.31 37.15 26.53
N LEU A 313 4.66 37.09 25.24
CA LEU A 313 3.68 37.31 24.18
C LEU A 313 2.54 36.29 24.22
N ALA A 314 2.82 35.03 24.58
CA ALA A 314 1.80 33.99 24.71
C ALA A 314 0.88 34.21 25.92
N GLN A 315 1.42 34.69 27.04
CA GLN A 315 0.65 35.07 28.24
C GLN A 315 -0.28 36.27 27.96
N ASP A 316 0.17 37.21 27.12
CA ASP A 316 -0.58 38.41 26.74
C ASP A 316 -1.67 38.15 25.67
N LEU A 317 -1.73 36.96 25.08
CA LEU A 317 -2.74 36.63 24.07
C LEU A 317 -4.10 36.36 24.70
N GLU A 318 -5.16 36.71 23.96
CA GLU A 318 -6.52 36.38 24.39
C GLU A 318 -6.69 34.85 24.55
N PRO A 319 -7.40 34.41 25.62
CA PRO A 319 -7.69 33.00 25.83
C PRO A 319 -8.56 32.46 24.69
N LEU A 320 -8.37 31.18 24.38
CA LEU A 320 -9.14 30.50 23.33
C LEU A 320 -10.62 30.45 23.73
N LYS A 321 -11.51 30.75 22.77
CA LYS A 321 -12.96 30.74 23.03
C LYS A 321 -13.47 29.30 23.00
N GLY A 322 -14.08 28.87 24.10
CA GLY A 322 -14.73 27.55 24.21
C GLY A 322 -13.88 26.44 24.82
N THR A 323 -12.65 26.72 25.24
CA THR A 323 -11.84 25.85 26.09
C THR A 323 -12.04 26.21 27.55
N LYS A 324 -11.94 25.24 28.48
CA LYS A 324 -11.79 25.56 29.90
C LYS A 324 -10.48 26.35 30.07
N GLU A 325 -10.36 27.19 31.10
CA GLU A 325 -9.10 27.89 31.43
C GLU A 325 -7.99 26.86 31.66
N GLU A 326 -7.29 26.50 30.60
CA GLU A 326 -6.19 25.55 30.62
C GLU A 326 -4.89 26.34 30.84
N LEU A 327 -4.14 25.94 31.86
CA LEU A 327 -2.86 26.56 32.21
C LEU A 327 -1.87 26.37 31.06
N LEU A 328 -1.22 27.46 30.65
CA LEU A 328 -0.18 27.44 29.63
C LEU A 328 1.05 26.68 30.16
N ASP A 329 1.50 25.66 29.43
CA ASP A 329 2.77 24.98 29.74
C ASP A 329 3.95 25.80 29.19
N GLU A 330 4.54 26.63 30.07
CA GLU A 330 5.68 27.47 29.70
C GLU A 330 6.93 26.66 29.34
N ALA A 331 7.12 25.47 29.93
CA ALA A 331 8.30 24.65 29.64
C ALA A 331 8.22 24.09 28.21
N LEU A 332 7.04 23.62 27.81
CA LEU A 332 6.76 23.20 26.44
C LEU A 332 6.97 24.35 25.45
N LEU A 333 6.44 25.53 25.78
CA LEU A 333 6.57 26.72 24.95
C LEU A 333 8.03 27.15 24.77
N ARG A 334 8.81 27.18 25.86
CA ARG A 334 10.26 27.49 25.81
C ARG A 334 10.99 26.53 24.87
N LYS A 335 10.80 25.21 25.03
CA LYS A 335 11.45 24.19 24.18
C LYS A 335 11.11 24.37 22.70
N LEU A 336 9.86 24.68 22.38
CA LEU A 336 9.43 24.96 21.01
C LEU A 336 10.13 26.20 20.44
N VAL A 337 10.19 27.29 21.20
CA VAL A 337 10.80 28.54 20.72
C VAL A 337 12.29 28.38 20.47
N LEU A 338 13.00 27.71 21.37
CA LEU A 338 14.45 27.44 21.26
C LEU A 338 14.80 26.63 19.99
N SER A 339 13.90 25.73 19.57
CA SER A 339 14.08 24.88 18.39
C SER A 339 13.39 25.42 17.11
N SER A 340 12.65 26.54 17.20
CA SER A 340 11.76 27.02 16.14
C SER A 340 12.44 27.42 14.83
N ALA A 341 13.73 27.78 14.90
CA ALA A 341 14.55 28.11 13.74
C ALA A 341 15.01 26.89 12.93
N GLY A 342 14.79 25.68 13.46
CA GLY A 342 15.21 24.43 12.84
C GLY A 342 14.36 24.01 11.63
N SER A 343 15.02 23.33 10.70
CA SER A 343 14.39 22.65 9.57
C SER A 343 14.88 21.21 9.53
N LEU A 344 13.96 20.26 9.72
CA LEU A 344 14.27 18.83 9.85
C LEU A 344 13.58 18.03 8.75
N SER A 345 14.36 17.24 8.00
CA SER A 345 13.84 16.33 6.97
C SER A 345 12.73 15.39 7.48
N PRO A 346 12.86 14.71 8.65
CA PRO A 346 11.81 13.82 9.15
C PRO A 346 10.48 14.55 9.42
N MET A 347 10.52 15.75 9.99
CA MET A 347 9.32 16.55 10.25
C MET A 347 8.65 17.01 8.96
N ALA A 348 9.45 17.43 7.97
CA ALA A 348 8.97 17.76 6.63
C ALA A 348 8.34 16.54 5.93
N ALA A 349 8.92 15.35 6.07
CA ALA A 349 8.39 14.12 5.47
C ALA A 349 7.04 13.71 6.07
N ILE A 350 6.91 13.74 7.41
CA ILE A 350 5.65 13.39 8.09
C ILE A 350 4.55 14.39 7.70
N LEU A 351 4.79 15.69 7.90
CA LEU A 351 3.74 16.69 7.63
C LEU A 351 3.50 16.91 6.15
N GLY A 352 4.51 16.75 5.30
CA GLY A 352 4.36 16.82 3.85
C GLY A 352 3.56 15.64 3.30
N GLY A 353 3.72 14.44 3.90
CA GLY A 353 2.87 13.28 3.62
C GLY A 353 1.42 13.53 4.02
N VAL A 354 1.17 14.02 5.23
CA VAL A 354 -0.18 14.35 5.71
C VAL A 354 -0.82 15.44 4.86
N ALA A 355 -0.12 16.55 4.63
CA ALA A 355 -0.63 17.67 3.84
C ALA A 355 -0.95 17.25 2.39
N ALA A 356 -0.08 16.46 1.76
CA ALA A 356 -0.37 15.91 0.44
C ALA A 356 -1.60 15.01 0.44
N GLN A 357 -1.75 14.14 1.45
CA GLN A 357 -2.93 13.31 1.58
C GLN A 357 -4.20 14.14 1.74
N GLU A 358 -4.20 15.21 2.55
CA GLU A 358 -5.35 16.10 2.71
C GLU A 358 -5.72 16.82 1.39
N VAL A 359 -4.75 17.23 0.58
CA VAL A 359 -5.01 17.76 -0.76
C VAL A 359 -5.71 16.72 -1.65
N LEU A 360 -5.28 15.46 -1.61
CA LEU A 360 -5.95 14.39 -2.35
C LEU A 360 -7.38 14.15 -1.84
N LYS A 361 -7.60 14.23 -0.52
CA LYS A 361 -8.95 14.13 0.07
C LYS A 361 -9.85 15.27 -0.42
N ALA A 362 -9.34 16.50 -0.45
CA ALA A 362 -10.07 17.67 -0.95
C ALA A 362 -10.52 17.48 -2.41
N ILE A 363 -9.62 16.99 -3.27
CA ILE A 363 -9.89 16.80 -4.71
C ILE A 363 -10.82 15.60 -4.95
N SER A 364 -10.55 14.49 -4.27
CA SER A 364 -11.23 13.21 -4.53
C SER A 364 -12.51 13.02 -3.72
N GLY A 365 -12.77 13.82 -2.68
CA GLY A 365 -13.88 13.57 -1.75
C GLY A 365 -13.85 12.16 -1.14
N LYS A 366 -12.67 11.53 -1.08
CA LYS A 366 -12.44 10.21 -0.50
C LYS A 366 -11.63 10.37 0.79
N PHE A 367 -11.97 9.55 1.77
CA PHE A 367 -11.53 9.57 3.16
C PHE A 367 -11.96 10.81 3.94
N MET A 368 -12.08 10.64 5.26
CA MET A 368 -12.38 11.74 6.16
C MET A 368 -11.20 12.74 6.21
N PRO A 369 -11.44 14.03 5.93
CA PRO A 369 -10.42 15.06 6.08
C PRO A 369 -10.21 15.44 7.54
N LEU A 370 -9.13 16.16 7.82
CA LEU A 370 -8.90 16.76 9.13
C LEU A 370 -9.94 17.88 9.40
N ASP A 371 -10.57 17.87 10.59
CA ASP A 371 -11.49 18.92 11.06
C ASP A 371 -10.95 19.53 12.37
N GLN A 372 -10.05 20.50 12.35
CA GLN A 372 -9.43 21.24 11.23
C GLN A 372 -7.91 21.34 11.40
N TRP A 373 -7.46 21.42 12.66
CA TRP A 373 -6.05 21.52 13.04
C TRP A 373 -5.50 20.17 13.48
N LEU A 374 -4.31 19.85 12.97
CA LEU A 374 -3.45 18.79 13.47
C LEU A 374 -2.17 19.43 14.00
N TYR A 375 -1.79 19.08 15.22
CA TYR A 375 -0.49 19.39 15.78
C TYR A 375 0.30 18.11 15.96
N PHE A 376 1.56 18.12 15.54
CA PHE A 376 2.47 17.01 15.75
C PHE A 376 3.77 17.56 16.32
N ASP A 377 4.28 16.90 17.35
CA ASP A 377 5.54 17.25 17.95
C ASP A 377 6.35 16.00 18.32
N ALA A 378 7.67 16.13 18.23
CA ALA A 378 8.64 15.09 18.53
C ALA A 378 9.69 15.63 19.50
N LEU A 379 9.23 16.31 20.56
CA LEU A 379 10.12 16.95 21.55
C LEU A 379 10.90 15.93 22.38
N GLU A 380 10.44 14.69 22.41
CA GLU A 380 11.11 13.53 23.02
C GLU A 380 12.43 13.18 22.29
N CYS A 381 12.68 13.73 21.10
CA CYS A 381 13.98 13.59 20.42
C CYS A 381 15.08 14.47 21.04
N LEU A 382 14.74 15.43 21.90
CA LEU A 382 15.73 16.19 22.66
C LEU A 382 16.23 15.35 23.85
N PRO A 383 17.52 15.44 24.21
CA PRO A 383 18.04 14.73 25.37
C PRO A 383 17.31 15.16 26.65
N GLU A 384 17.01 14.19 27.53
CA GLU A 384 16.31 14.43 28.79
C GLU A 384 17.16 15.23 29.79
N ASP A 385 18.48 15.02 29.77
CA ASP A 385 19.42 15.74 30.61
C ASP A 385 19.64 17.17 30.10
N GLU A 386 19.30 18.18 30.91
CA GLU A 386 19.47 19.59 30.56
C GLU A 386 20.94 19.97 30.26
N GLU A 387 21.91 19.26 30.84
CA GLU A 387 23.34 19.45 30.57
C GLU A 387 23.78 18.96 29.19
N LEU A 388 22.99 18.09 28.56
CA LEU A 388 23.23 17.59 27.20
C LEU A 388 22.50 18.43 26.14
N LEU A 389 21.74 19.45 26.55
CA LEU A 389 21.09 20.35 25.61
C LEU A 389 22.14 21.22 24.89
N PRO A 390 21.92 21.52 23.60
CA PRO A 390 22.84 22.34 22.82
C PRO A 390 23.03 23.74 23.40
N ASN A 391 24.28 24.20 23.43
CA ASN A 391 24.58 25.59 23.73
C ASN A 391 24.32 26.49 22.50
N PRO A 392 24.04 27.79 22.69
CA PRO A 392 23.83 28.74 21.58
C PRO A 392 24.99 28.79 20.57
N GLU A 393 26.22 28.54 21.02
CA GLU A 393 27.42 28.49 20.17
C GLU A 393 27.45 27.26 19.25
N ASP A 394 26.93 26.12 19.71
CA ASP A 394 26.87 24.87 18.94
C ASP A 394 25.77 24.90 17.87
N CYS A 395 24.78 25.78 18.05
CA CYS A 395 23.63 25.96 17.16
C CYS A 395 23.79 27.14 16.19
N HIS A 396 24.95 27.80 16.19
CA HIS A 396 25.20 28.91 15.28
C HIS A 396 25.37 28.41 13.83
N PRO A 397 24.77 29.08 12.82
CA PRO A 397 24.90 28.69 11.42
C PRO A 397 26.37 28.68 10.98
N ARG A 398 26.81 27.59 10.33
CA ARG A 398 28.18 27.46 9.80
C ARG A 398 28.24 27.56 8.28
N ASN A 399 27.14 27.95 7.64
CA ASN A 399 26.96 27.93 6.18
C ASN A 399 27.19 26.53 5.61
N CYS A 400 26.59 25.54 6.26
CA CYS A 400 26.61 24.16 5.78
C CYS A 400 25.18 23.67 5.52
N ARG A 401 25.06 22.63 4.70
CA ARG A 401 23.77 22.03 4.34
C ARG A 401 22.97 21.48 5.54
N TYR A 402 23.62 21.30 6.69
CA TYR A 402 23.01 20.79 7.92
C TYR A 402 22.60 21.90 8.90
N ASP A 403 22.73 23.19 8.52
CA ASP A 403 22.44 24.33 9.41
C ASP A 403 21.01 24.27 10.01
N GLY A 404 20.03 23.79 9.24
CA GLY A 404 18.66 23.60 9.70
C GLY A 404 18.52 22.53 10.81
N GLN A 405 19.37 21.50 10.78
CA GLN A 405 19.38 20.42 11.77
C GLN A 405 20.24 20.78 12.99
N THR A 406 21.39 21.42 12.78
CA THR A 406 22.27 21.89 13.87
C THR A 406 21.60 22.97 14.70
N ALA A 407 20.67 23.76 14.13
CA ALA A 407 19.86 24.70 14.90
C ALA A 407 18.99 24.04 15.98
N VAL A 408 18.69 22.74 15.86
CA VAL A 408 17.90 21.97 16.84
C VAL A 408 18.79 21.15 17.76
N PHE A 409 19.71 20.36 17.19
CA PHE A 409 20.48 19.35 17.93
C PHE A 409 21.94 19.74 18.23
N GLY A 410 22.42 20.86 17.70
CA GLY A 410 23.82 21.28 17.80
C GLY A 410 24.79 20.46 16.96
N THR A 411 26.04 20.94 16.86
CA THR A 411 27.08 20.29 16.05
C THR A 411 27.56 18.96 16.63
N GLY A 412 27.50 18.77 17.95
CA GLY A 412 27.96 17.55 18.61
C GLY A 412 27.17 16.30 18.18
N LEU A 413 25.84 16.42 18.04
CA LEU A 413 25.02 15.31 17.53
C LEU A 413 25.26 15.07 16.04
N GLN A 414 25.42 16.14 15.25
CA GLN A 414 25.71 16.04 13.82
C GLN A 414 27.00 15.25 13.56
N GLU A 415 28.04 15.48 14.37
CA GLU A 415 29.28 14.71 14.28
C GLU A 415 29.08 13.24 14.64
N LYS A 416 28.28 12.93 15.68
CA LYS A 416 27.94 11.55 16.04
C LYS A 416 27.23 10.85 14.88
N LEU A 417 26.22 11.48 14.27
CA LEU A 417 25.48 10.96 13.12
C LEU A 417 26.39 10.69 11.92
N SER A 418 27.35 11.59 11.67
CA SER A 418 28.30 11.44 10.55
C SER A 418 29.22 10.22 10.67
N CYS A 419 29.39 9.67 11.87
CA CYS A 419 30.24 8.50 12.14
C CYS A 419 29.46 7.18 12.25
N GLN A 420 28.13 7.20 12.14
CA GLN A 420 27.32 6.00 12.28
C GLN A 420 27.36 5.12 11.03
N HIS A 421 27.27 3.81 11.22
CA HIS A 421 27.06 2.83 10.15
C HIS A 421 25.71 2.12 10.33
N TYR A 422 24.78 2.37 9.41
CA TYR A 422 23.45 1.75 9.46
C TYR A 422 23.28 0.72 8.33
N LEU A 423 22.73 -0.44 8.69
CA LEU A 423 22.18 -1.37 7.70
C LEU A 423 20.74 -0.96 7.42
N LEU A 424 20.53 -0.42 6.24
CA LEU A 424 19.20 -0.27 5.67
C LEU A 424 18.84 -1.61 5.04
N GLN A 425 18.30 -2.52 5.86
CA GLN A 425 17.73 -3.76 5.36
C GLN A 425 16.33 -3.49 4.84
N VAL A 426 16.35 -2.79 3.73
CA VAL A 426 15.19 -2.44 2.97
C VAL A 426 15.51 -2.94 1.59
N GLY A 427 14.74 -3.93 1.15
CA GLY A 427 14.52 -4.00 -0.28
C GLY A 427 14.09 -2.59 -0.68
N ALA A 428 14.96 -1.83 -1.38
CA ALA A 428 14.92 -0.42 -1.73
C ALA A 428 13.62 -0.03 -2.44
N GLY A 429 12.52 -0.22 -1.74
CA GLY A 429 11.15 -0.02 -2.13
C GLY A 429 10.66 1.31 -1.60
N ALA A 430 9.37 1.42 -1.27
CA ALA A 430 8.75 2.70 -0.93
C ALA A 430 9.38 3.33 0.33
N ILE A 431 9.40 2.59 1.44
CA ILE A 431 9.97 3.06 2.72
C ILE A 431 11.49 3.23 2.60
N GLY A 432 12.16 2.37 1.83
CA GLY A 432 13.61 2.42 1.63
C GLY A 432 14.07 3.69 0.95
N CYS A 433 13.38 4.10 -0.11
CA CYS A 433 13.66 5.35 -0.80
C CYS A 433 13.51 6.56 0.14
N GLU A 434 12.45 6.59 0.94
CA GLU A 434 12.19 7.67 1.90
C GLU A 434 13.21 7.71 3.05
N MET A 435 13.62 6.54 3.54
CA MET A 435 14.63 6.44 4.59
C MET A 435 16.00 6.85 4.08
N LEU A 436 16.38 6.40 2.88
CA LEU A 436 17.67 6.73 2.27
C LEU A 436 17.78 8.23 1.96
N LYS A 437 16.69 8.85 1.49
CA LYS A 437 16.57 10.31 1.39
C LYS A 437 16.78 10.98 2.74
N SER A 438 16.13 10.48 3.80
CA SER A 438 16.27 11.06 5.13
C SER A 438 17.71 10.93 5.66
N PHE A 439 18.37 9.79 5.46
CA PHE A 439 19.78 9.60 5.82
C PHE A 439 20.73 10.50 5.03
N ALA A 440 20.48 10.69 3.74
CA ALA A 440 21.25 11.61 2.91
C ALA A 440 21.12 13.06 3.40
N LEU A 441 19.90 13.51 3.72
CA LEU A 441 19.65 14.86 4.23
C LEU A 441 20.18 15.08 5.65
N MET A 442 20.09 14.06 6.51
CA MET A 442 20.60 14.11 7.89
C MET A 442 22.13 14.01 7.97
N GLY A 443 22.81 13.59 6.89
CA GLY A 443 24.27 13.43 6.86
C GLY A 443 24.75 12.22 7.66
N LEU A 444 23.96 11.14 7.69
CA LEU A 444 24.33 9.91 8.38
C LEU A 444 25.44 9.17 7.61
N GLY A 445 26.54 8.82 8.28
CA GLY A 445 27.60 8.00 7.65
C GLY A 445 28.48 8.72 6.62
N VAL A 446 28.69 10.03 6.79
CA VAL A 446 29.47 10.87 5.87
C VAL A 446 30.99 10.82 6.14
N LYS A 447 31.44 10.50 7.35
CA LYS A 447 32.87 10.46 7.72
C LYS A 447 33.46 9.04 7.61
N ALA A 448 34.80 8.94 7.64
CA ALA A 448 35.61 7.76 7.29
C ALA A 448 35.31 6.42 8.00
N ASN A 449 34.47 6.40 9.04
CA ASN A 449 34.04 5.18 9.75
C ASN A 449 32.53 4.93 9.68
N GLY A 450 31.78 5.84 9.06
CA GLY A 450 30.33 5.71 8.87
C GLY A 450 29.99 5.28 7.45
N GLY A 451 28.76 4.80 7.27
CA GLY A 451 28.25 4.40 5.97
C GLY A 451 26.81 3.95 6.04
N VAL A 452 26.22 3.69 4.87
CA VAL A 452 24.89 3.09 4.76
C VAL A 452 25.00 1.86 3.87
N THR A 453 24.58 0.71 4.40
CA THR A 453 24.49 -0.52 3.60
C THR A 453 23.03 -0.74 3.20
N VAL A 454 22.75 -0.87 1.90
CA VAL A 454 21.42 -1.15 1.35
C VAL A 454 21.41 -2.54 0.74
N ALA A 455 20.43 -3.38 1.09
CA ALA A 455 20.31 -4.75 0.57
C ALA A 455 18.92 -4.99 -0.04
N ASP A 456 18.88 -5.27 -1.35
CA ASP A 456 17.65 -5.59 -2.10
C ASP A 456 17.91 -6.54 -3.27
N MET A 457 17.18 -7.65 -3.34
CA MET A 457 17.24 -8.62 -4.45
C MET A 457 16.35 -8.24 -5.65
N ASP A 458 15.43 -7.30 -5.48
CA ASP A 458 14.44 -6.95 -6.48
C ASP A 458 14.99 -6.00 -7.57
N HIS A 459 14.31 -6.05 -8.73
CA HIS A 459 14.54 -5.15 -9.85
C HIS A 459 13.44 -4.08 -9.92
N ILE A 460 13.76 -2.94 -10.54
CA ILE A 460 12.82 -1.82 -10.67
C ILE A 460 11.74 -2.15 -11.72
N GLU A 461 10.48 -2.01 -11.34
CA GLU A 461 9.31 -2.19 -12.20
C GLU A 461 8.58 -0.87 -12.44
N ARG A 462 7.74 -0.80 -13.48
CA ARG A 462 6.95 0.42 -13.78
C ARG A 462 5.98 0.77 -12.66
N SER A 463 5.32 -0.22 -12.05
CA SER A 463 4.37 -0.04 -10.95
C SER A 463 5.01 0.51 -9.67
N ASN A 464 6.34 0.47 -9.57
CA ASN A 464 7.10 0.92 -8.41
C ASN A 464 7.33 2.45 -8.44
N LEU A 465 7.38 3.06 -9.63
CA LEU A 465 7.64 4.49 -9.85
C LEU A 465 6.57 5.43 -9.25
N SER A 466 5.40 4.90 -8.87
CA SER A 466 4.33 5.68 -8.21
C SER A 466 4.65 6.03 -6.76
N ARG A 467 5.59 5.33 -6.12
CA ARG A 467 5.93 5.51 -4.69
C ARG A 467 7.41 5.44 -4.38
N GLN A 468 8.24 4.97 -5.31
CA GLN A 468 9.69 4.84 -5.17
C GLN A 468 10.37 5.93 -5.99
N PHE A 469 10.37 7.15 -5.43
CA PHE A 469 10.71 8.36 -6.18
C PHE A 469 12.20 8.51 -6.49
N LEU A 470 13.07 7.67 -5.94
CA LEU A 470 14.50 7.65 -6.32
C LEU A 470 14.71 7.05 -7.71
N PHE A 471 13.74 6.30 -8.23
CA PHE A 471 13.84 5.62 -9.51
C PHE A 471 13.22 6.46 -10.64
N ARG A 472 13.69 6.25 -11.87
CA ARG A 472 13.16 6.88 -13.08
C ARG A 472 12.72 5.82 -14.08
N ALA A 473 11.94 6.23 -15.10
CA ALA A 473 11.49 5.34 -16.17
C ALA A 473 12.66 4.67 -16.92
N GLN A 474 13.82 5.33 -17.00
CA GLN A 474 15.05 4.78 -17.60
C GLN A 474 15.74 3.69 -16.75
N ASP A 475 15.34 3.52 -15.49
CA ASP A 475 15.95 2.56 -14.55
C ASP A 475 15.18 1.25 -14.44
N ILE A 476 14.07 1.11 -15.18
CA ILE A 476 13.28 -0.13 -15.22
C ILE A 476 14.17 -1.31 -15.64
N GLY A 477 14.11 -2.38 -14.86
CA GLY A 477 14.90 -3.59 -15.05
C GLY A 477 16.29 -3.59 -14.39
N LYS A 478 16.74 -2.49 -13.76
CA LYS A 478 17.98 -2.47 -12.98
C LYS A 478 17.74 -2.92 -11.52
N PRO A 479 18.78 -3.40 -10.81
CA PRO A 479 18.67 -3.72 -9.37
C PRO A 479 18.34 -2.47 -8.55
N LYS A 480 17.34 -2.56 -7.66
CA LYS A 480 16.88 -1.41 -6.86
C LYS A 480 17.97 -0.87 -5.94
N ALA A 481 18.75 -1.75 -5.30
CA ALA A 481 19.79 -1.35 -4.35
C ALA A 481 20.88 -0.46 -4.99
N GLU A 482 21.34 -0.81 -6.20
CA GLU A 482 22.40 -0.07 -6.90
C GLU A 482 21.93 1.32 -7.35
N VAL A 483 20.73 1.40 -7.92
CA VAL A 483 20.15 2.66 -8.38
C VAL A 483 19.82 3.57 -7.18
N ALA A 484 19.29 3.00 -6.10
CA ALA A 484 19.00 3.76 -4.88
C ALA A 484 20.28 4.33 -4.26
N ALA A 485 21.36 3.55 -4.20
CA ALA A 485 22.65 4.00 -3.71
C ALA A 485 23.20 5.16 -4.55
N THR A 486 23.13 5.05 -5.88
CA THR A 486 23.56 6.11 -6.80
C THR A 486 22.72 7.37 -6.61
N ALA A 487 21.39 7.25 -6.52
CA ALA A 487 20.50 8.38 -6.31
C ALA A 487 20.77 9.09 -4.96
N ALA A 488 21.06 8.33 -3.90
CA ALA A 488 21.40 8.89 -2.60
C ALA A 488 22.74 9.65 -2.60
N GLN A 489 23.73 9.15 -3.34
CA GLN A 489 24.99 9.87 -3.57
C GLN A 489 24.78 11.16 -4.39
N CYS A 490 23.82 11.19 -5.32
CA CYS A 490 23.45 12.42 -6.01
C CYS A 490 22.79 13.45 -5.08
N LEU A 491 21.98 13.01 -4.10
CA LEU A 491 21.39 13.89 -3.09
C LEU A 491 22.46 14.44 -2.13
N ASN A 492 23.40 13.60 -1.72
CA ASN A 492 24.52 13.99 -0.87
C ASN A 492 25.83 13.34 -1.34
N PRO A 493 26.71 14.10 -2.02
CA PRO A 493 27.99 13.59 -2.53
C PRO A 493 28.92 13.02 -1.45
N ASP A 494 28.76 13.44 -0.20
CA ASP A 494 29.61 12.98 0.90
C ASP A 494 29.11 11.66 1.52
N LEU A 495 27.96 11.12 1.09
CA LEU A 495 27.37 9.90 1.64
C LEU A 495 28.04 8.64 1.07
N GLN A 496 28.53 7.76 1.94
CA GLN A 496 29.04 6.45 1.54
C GLN A 496 27.93 5.40 1.59
N VAL A 497 27.51 4.89 0.42
CA VAL A 497 26.48 3.87 0.30
C VAL A 497 27.04 2.61 -0.35
N THR A 498 26.87 1.46 0.30
CA THR A 498 27.22 0.13 -0.23
C THR A 498 25.93 -0.63 -0.57
N SER A 499 25.81 -1.12 -1.80
CA SER A 499 24.63 -1.87 -2.27
C SER A 499 24.91 -3.37 -2.36
N TYR A 500 23.99 -4.19 -1.85
CA TYR A 500 23.96 -5.64 -2.02
C TYR A 500 22.68 -6.06 -2.72
N THR A 501 22.80 -6.98 -3.69
CA THR A 501 21.67 -7.51 -4.47
C THR A 501 21.19 -8.88 -4.00
N TYR A 502 21.61 -9.30 -2.82
CA TYR A 502 21.34 -10.63 -2.27
C TYR A 502 20.20 -10.53 -1.24
N PRO A 503 19.30 -11.53 -1.16
CA PRO A 503 18.33 -11.61 -0.09
C PRO A 503 19.04 -11.82 1.26
N LEU A 504 18.43 -11.36 2.35
CA LEU A 504 18.89 -11.66 3.70
C LEU A 504 18.07 -12.81 4.25
N ASP A 505 18.57 -14.01 4.05
CA ASP A 505 17.98 -15.26 4.49
C ASP A 505 19.10 -16.21 4.98
N PRO A 506 18.77 -17.40 5.52
CA PRO A 506 19.78 -18.33 6.00
C PRO A 506 20.81 -18.75 4.94
N THR A 507 20.54 -18.57 3.64
CA THR A 507 21.47 -18.94 2.56
C THR A 507 22.61 -17.94 2.40
N THR A 508 22.41 -16.67 2.78
CA THR A 508 23.38 -15.58 2.62
C THR A 508 24.13 -15.22 3.90
N GLU A 509 24.05 -16.05 4.94
CA GLU A 509 24.77 -15.85 6.20
C GLU A 509 26.29 -15.82 6.05
N HIS A 510 26.82 -16.43 4.99
CA HIS A 510 28.23 -16.35 4.64
C HIS A 510 28.68 -14.94 4.20
N ILE A 511 27.73 -14.09 3.76
CA ILE A 511 27.92 -12.68 3.42
C ILE A 511 27.57 -11.80 4.63
N PHE A 512 26.41 -12.06 5.25
CA PHE A 512 25.89 -11.32 6.39
C PHE A 512 26.21 -12.03 7.72
N GLY A 513 27.49 -12.31 7.92
CA GLY A 513 28.01 -13.00 9.10
C GLY A 513 28.31 -12.07 10.27
N ASP A 514 29.03 -12.61 11.26
CA ASP A 514 29.37 -11.93 12.51
C ASP A 514 30.18 -10.64 12.28
N ASP A 515 31.13 -10.66 11.35
CA ASP A 515 31.99 -9.51 11.02
C ASP A 515 31.19 -8.33 10.46
N PHE A 516 30.10 -8.62 9.73
CA PHE A 516 29.24 -7.61 9.14
C PHE A 516 28.39 -6.93 10.22
N PHE A 517 27.61 -7.70 10.98
CA PHE A 517 26.75 -7.15 12.03
C PHE A 517 27.55 -6.47 13.15
N SER A 518 28.78 -6.91 13.42
CA SER A 518 29.66 -6.25 14.40
C SER A 518 29.98 -4.80 14.03
N ARG A 519 30.06 -4.46 12.73
CA ARG A 519 30.36 -3.11 12.22
C ARG A 519 29.15 -2.20 12.10
N VAL A 520 27.94 -2.73 12.25
CA VAL A 520 26.70 -1.97 12.09
C VAL A 520 26.24 -1.46 13.46
N ASP A 521 25.86 -0.19 13.55
CA ASP A 521 25.35 0.45 14.77
C ASP A 521 23.84 0.23 14.95
N GLY A 522 23.08 0.10 13.86
CA GLY A 522 21.65 -0.13 13.88
C GLY A 522 21.11 -0.67 12.56
N VAL A 523 19.96 -1.33 12.61
CA VAL A 523 19.29 -1.91 11.45
C VAL A 523 17.93 -1.23 11.26
N VAL A 524 17.57 -0.94 10.01
CA VAL A 524 16.21 -0.54 9.66
C VAL A 524 15.60 -1.64 8.81
N ALA A 525 14.49 -2.22 9.26
CA ALA A 525 13.70 -3.18 8.53
C ALA A 525 12.42 -2.51 7.99
N ALA A 526 12.33 -2.42 6.68
CA ALA A 526 11.11 -1.98 6.00
C ALA A 526 10.72 -2.98 4.91
N LEU A 527 10.51 -4.21 5.37
CA LEU A 527 10.27 -5.39 4.53
C LEU A 527 8.77 -5.53 4.26
N ASP A 528 8.42 -6.24 3.20
CA ASP A 528 7.03 -6.51 2.79
C ASP A 528 6.52 -7.88 3.27
N SER A 529 7.41 -8.75 3.76
CA SER A 529 7.07 -10.07 4.29
C SER A 529 7.33 -10.21 5.79
N PHE A 530 6.41 -10.91 6.48
CA PHE A 530 6.55 -11.21 7.91
C PHE A 530 7.72 -12.15 8.21
N GLU A 531 7.99 -13.09 7.31
CA GLU A 531 9.10 -14.04 7.46
C GLU A 531 10.45 -13.32 7.47
N ALA A 532 10.68 -12.41 6.51
CA ALA A 532 11.90 -11.62 6.48
C ALA A 532 11.99 -10.72 7.73
N ARG A 533 10.89 -10.05 8.13
CA ARG A 533 10.89 -9.24 9.39
C ARG A 533 11.31 -10.07 10.60
N HIS A 534 10.82 -11.30 10.71
CA HIS A 534 11.16 -12.19 11.82
C HIS A 534 12.63 -12.61 11.79
N TYR A 535 13.16 -12.98 10.62
CA TYR A 535 14.58 -13.33 10.45
C TYR A 535 15.49 -12.18 10.89
N VAL A 536 15.22 -10.96 10.44
CA VAL A 536 16.01 -9.78 10.78
C VAL A 536 15.96 -9.47 12.26
N ALA A 537 14.76 -9.49 12.84
CA ALA A 537 14.62 -9.24 14.26
C ALA A 537 15.36 -10.27 15.11
N ALA A 538 15.38 -11.54 14.69
CA ALA A 538 16.17 -12.58 15.34
C ALA A 538 17.68 -12.30 15.25
N ARG A 539 18.19 -11.84 14.10
CA ARG A 539 19.60 -11.46 13.92
C ARG A 539 19.96 -10.22 14.75
N CYS A 540 19.12 -9.18 14.75
CA CYS A 540 19.32 -7.99 15.58
C CYS A 540 19.34 -8.32 17.08
N THR A 541 18.48 -9.23 17.52
CA THR A 541 18.47 -9.71 18.91
C THR A 541 19.74 -10.50 19.23
N HIS A 542 20.20 -11.35 18.32
CA HIS A 542 21.44 -12.12 18.49
C HIS A 542 22.68 -11.24 18.60
N TYR A 543 22.82 -10.21 17.76
CA TYR A 543 23.96 -9.30 17.75
C TYR A 543 23.79 -8.05 18.63
N LEU A 544 22.70 -7.97 19.40
CA LEU A 544 22.37 -6.84 20.26
C LEU A 544 22.39 -5.50 19.52
N LYS A 545 21.73 -5.45 18.36
CA LYS A 545 21.62 -4.24 17.53
C LYS A 545 20.22 -3.65 17.62
N PRO A 546 20.08 -2.31 17.75
CA PRO A 546 18.81 -1.62 17.61
C PRO A 546 18.17 -1.91 16.24
N LEU A 547 16.86 -2.07 16.24
CA LEU A 547 16.06 -2.31 15.04
C LEU A 547 14.94 -1.28 14.95
N LEU A 548 14.90 -0.54 13.84
CA LEU A 548 13.79 0.32 13.45
C LEU A 548 12.91 -0.45 12.45
N GLU A 549 11.67 -0.76 12.83
CA GLU A 549 10.72 -1.47 11.99
C GLU A 549 9.62 -0.52 11.52
N ALA A 550 9.26 -0.63 10.24
CA ALA A 550 8.12 0.10 9.69
C ALA A 550 7.38 -0.73 8.64
N GLY A 551 6.05 -0.56 8.60
CA GLY A 551 5.15 -1.22 7.65
C GLY A 551 4.03 -0.29 7.20
N THR A 552 3.53 -0.51 5.98
CA THR A 552 2.41 0.26 5.42
C THR A 552 1.41 -0.65 4.70
N GLN A 553 0.13 -0.31 4.76
CA GLN A 553 -0.97 -0.98 4.05
C GLN A 553 -2.06 0.04 3.74
N GLY A 554 -2.23 0.42 2.47
CA GLY A 554 -3.17 1.49 2.10
C GLY A 554 -2.74 2.83 2.73
N THR A 555 -3.64 3.52 3.43
CA THR A 555 -3.28 4.70 4.24
C THR A 555 -2.90 4.36 5.68
N ARG A 556 -2.91 3.08 6.07
CA ARG A 556 -2.42 2.65 7.39
C ARG A 556 -0.90 2.50 7.37
N GLY A 557 -0.27 2.89 8.46
CA GLY A 557 1.15 2.69 8.69
C GLY A 557 1.42 2.37 10.16
N SER A 558 2.50 1.64 10.41
CA SER A 558 3.03 1.37 11.74
C SER A 558 4.54 1.59 11.74
N ALA A 559 5.06 2.11 12.84
CA ALA A 559 6.49 2.22 13.10
C ALA A 559 6.76 1.74 14.52
N SER A 560 7.75 0.88 14.69
CA SER A 560 8.16 0.31 15.97
C SER A 560 9.66 0.38 16.13
N VAL A 561 10.13 0.64 17.34
CA VAL A 561 11.55 0.66 17.69
C VAL A 561 11.84 -0.45 18.68
N PHE A 562 12.89 -1.22 18.39
CA PHE A 562 13.36 -2.30 19.23
C PHE A 562 14.80 -2.01 19.67
N VAL A 563 14.98 -1.77 20.95
CA VAL A 563 16.28 -1.45 21.56
C VAL A 563 16.67 -2.59 22.52
N PRO A 564 17.84 -3.22 22.32
CA PRO A 564 18.33 -4.26 23.21
C PRO A 564 18.32 -3.81 24.69
N TYR A 565 17.88 -4.71 25.58
CA TYR A 565 17.75 -4.47 27.04
C TYR A 565 16.71 -3.45 27.49
N VAL A 566 16.04 -2.74 26.59
CA VAL A 566 15.04 -1.71 26.92
C VAL A 566 13.64 -2.13 26.51
N THR A 567 13.48 -2.64 25.29
CA THR A 567 12.17 -3.02 24.74
C THR A 567 12.00 -4.53 24.68
N ASP A 568 10.75 -4.99 24.60
CA ASP A 568 10.44 -6.38 24.26
C ASP A 568 11.04 -6.76 22.90
N VAL A 569 11.37 -8.04 22.72
CA VAL A 569 11.78 -8.59 21.42
C VAL A 569 10.59 -8.53 20.45
N TYR A 570 10.87 -8.36 19.16
CA TYR A 570 9.86 -8.48 18.11
C TYR A 570 9.10 -9.80 18.24
N LYS A 571 7.86 -9.70 18.72
CA LYS A 571 6.87 -10.77 18.64
C LYS A 571 6.11 -10.48 17.35
N GLY A 572 6.53 -11.09 16.25
CA GLY A 572 5.69 -11.11 15.06
C GLY A 572 4.28 -11.62 15.45
N PRO A 573 3.23 -11.29 14.67
CA PRO A 573 1.93 -11.94 14.88
C PRO A 573 2.18 -13.45 14.99
N MET A 574 1.74 -14.08 16.09
CA MET A 574 2.00 -15.50 16.34
C MET A 574 1.64 -16.26 15.07
N SER A 575 2.65 -16.83 14.42
CA SER A 575 2.49 -17.78 13.32
C SER A 575 1.84 -19.05 13.88
N ALA A 576 0.52 -18.95 14.05
CA ALA A 576 -0.46 -20.00 14.29
C ALA A 576 -1.81 -19.28 14.56
N ALA A 577 -2.62 -19.09 13.51
CA ALA A 577 -3.99 -18.55 13.52
C ALA A 577 -4.20 -17.04 13.26
N ASP A 578 -3.51 -16.47 12.27
CA ASP A 578 -4.22 -15.54 11.39
C ASP A 578 -5.10 -16.38 10.43
N PRO A 579 -6.44 -16.28 10.50
CA PRO A 579 -7.33 -17.01 9.61
C PRO A 579 -7.31 -16.48 8.16
N GLU A 580 -6.73 -15.29 7.91
CA GLU A 580 -6.67 -14.68 6.57
C GLU A 580 -5.54 -15.24 5.69
N GLY A 581 -4.46 -15.73 6.31
CA GLY A 581 -3.38 -16.46 5.63
C GLY A 581 -3.47 -17.98 5.82
N ALA A 582 -4.49 -18.47 6.53
CA ALA A 582 -4.71 -19.89 6.65
C ALA A 582 -5.04 -20.45 5.25
N PRO A 583 -4.30 -21.45 4.75
CA PRO A 583 -4.61 -22.03 3.46
C PRO A 583 -6.06 -22.50 3.50
N HIS A 584 -6.87 -21.97 2.58
CA HIS A 584 -8.24 -22.42 2.44
C HIS A 584 -8.23 -23.95 2.31
N PRO A 585 -9.18 -24.67 2.93
CA PRO A 585 -9.21 -26.11 2.82
C PRO A 585 -9.15 -26.52 1.35
N LEU A 586 -8.23 -27.41 0.99
CA LEU A 586 -8.03 -27.87 -0.40
C LEU A 586 -9.34 -28.35 -1.06
N CYS A 587 -10.25 -28.91 -0.26
CA CYS A 587 -11.58 -29.31 -0.72
C CYS A 587 -12.45 -28.12 -1.16
N THR A 588 -12.36 -26.98 -0.46
CA THR A 588 -13.07 -25.74 -0.80
C THR A 588 -12.50 -25.10 -2.06
N LEU A 589 -11.17 -25.02 -2.18
CA LEU A 589 -10.53 -24.47 -3.38
C LEU A 589 -10.82 -25.30 -4.64
N ARG A 590 -10.70 -26.63 -4.52
CA ARG A 590 -10.76 -27.54 -5.67
C ARG A 590 -12.17 -27.92 -6.10
N TYR A 591 -13.13 -28.03 -5.18
CA TYR A 591 -14.46 -28.55 -5.50
C TYR A 591 -15.62 -27.62 -5.13
N PHE A 592 -15.46 -26.77 -4.12
CA PHE A 592 -16.56 -25.94 -3.60
C PHE A 592 -16.16 -24.46 -3.45
N PRO A 593 -15.72 -23.79 -4.53
CA PRO A 593 -15.44 -22.36 -4.47
C PRO A 593 -16.74 -21.59 -4.24
N SER A 594 -16.66 -20.53 -3.44
CA SER A 594 -17.83 -19.74 -3.01
C SER A 594 -17.59 -18.24 -3.06
N THR A 595 -16.32 -17.84 -3.00
CA THR A 595 -15.85 -16.46 -3.10
C THR A 595 -14.88 -16.33 -4.27
N VAL A 596 -14.71 -15.10 -4.76
CA VAL A 596 -13.72 -14.80 -5.80
C VAL A 596 -12.30 -15.12 -5.33
N GLU A 597 -12.01 -14.92 -4.04
CA GLU A 597 -10.72 -15.28 -3.41
C GLU A 597 -10.40 -16.78 -3.56
N HIS A 598 -11.38 -17.67 -3.32
CA HIS A 598 -11.19 -19.11 -3.51
C HIS A 598 -10.85 -19.44 -4.97
N ILE A 599 -11.51 -18.78 -5.91
CA ILE A 599 -11.29 -18.98 -7.35
C ILE A 599 -9.90 -18.49 -7.73
N LEU A 600 -9.51 -17.28 -7.31
CA LEU A 600 -8.20 -16.71 -7.60
C LEU A 600 -7.05 -17.56 -7.01
N GLN A 601 -7.23 -18.08 -5.80
CA GLN A 601 -6.25 -18.99 -5.20
C GLN A 601 -6.14 -20.29 -5.99
N TRP A 602 -7.27 -20.89 -6.40
CA TRP A 602 -7.25 -22.07 -7.27
C TRP A 602 -6.52 -21.79 -8.59
N VAL A 603 -6.82 -20.68 -9.25
CA VAL A 603 -6.16 -20.30 -10.51
C VAL A 603 -4.66 -20.10 -10.34
N ARG A 604 -4.23 -19.51 -9.23
CA ARG A 604 -2.80 -19.36 -8.92
C ARG A 604 -2.13 -20.72 -8.71
N ASP A 605 -2.75 -21.62 -7.96
CA ASP A 605 -2.24 -22.97 -7.72
C ASP A 605 -2.17 -23.77 -9.04
N GLU A 606 -3.13 -23.59 -9.94
CA GLU A 606 -3.11 -24.17 -11.29
C GLU A 606 -1.98 -23.58 -12.15
N PHE A 607 -1.79 -22.26 -12.16
CA PHE A 607 -0.70 -21.62 -12.91
C PHE A 607 0.67 -22.14 -12.43
N GLU A 608 0.94 -22.07 -11.12
CA GLU A 608 2.20 -22.53 -10.54
C GLU A 608 2.38 -24.05 -10.74
N GLY A 609 1.30 -24.83 -10.63
CA GLY A 609 1.31 -26.28 -10.86
C GLY A 609 1.64 -26.65 -12.30
N LEU A 610 1.01 -25.98 -13.27
CA LEU A 610 1.11 -26.32 -14.70
C LEU A 610 2.39 -25.83 -15.36
N PHE A 611 2.86 -24.61 -15.03
CA PHE A 611 3.94 -23.97 -15.79
C PHE A 611 5.27 -23.85 -15.02
N SER A 612 5.25 -23.86 -13.68
CA SER A 612 6.46 -23.71 -12.85
C SER A 612 6.90 -25.07 -12.28
N ARG A 613 6.08 -25.65 -11.39
CA ARG A 613 6.42 -26.87 -10.63
C ARG A 613 6.57 -28.09 -11.53
N SER A 614 5.76 -28.21 -12.57
CA SER A 614 5.86 -29.29 -13.56
C SER A 614 7.23 -29.27 -14.26
N ALA A 615 7.70 -28.10 -14.71
CA ALA A 615 8.97 -27.91 -15.39
C ALA A 615 10.16 -28.16 -14.44
N GLU A 616 10.11 -27.62 -13.22
CA GLU A 616 11.13 -27.86 -12.19
C GLU A 616 11.26 -29.34 -11.83
N THR A 617 10.12 -30.02 -11.66
CA THR A 617 10.08 -31.46 -11.35
C THR A 617 10.72 -32.29 -12.46
N ILE A 618 10.39 -32.00 -13.73
CA ILE A 618 10.94 -32.70 -14.89
C ILE A 618 12.45 -32.44 -15.02
N ASN A 619 12.90 -31.20 -14.79
CA ASN A 619 14.32 -30.85 -14.82
C ASN A 619 15.10 -31.52 -13.68
N CYS A 620 14.58 -31.50 -12.46
CA CYS A 620 15.17 -32.15 -11.29
C CYS A 620 15.28 -33.67 -11.46
N TYR A 621 14.24 -34.33 -12.00
CA TYR A 621 14.27 -35.76 -12.31
C TYR A 621 15.38 -36.12 -13.31
N ARG A 622 15.58 -35.25 -14.32
CA ARG A 622 16.62 -35.44 -15.34
C ARG A 622 18.03 -35.29 -14.77
N GLU A 623 18.25 -34.34 -13.87
CA GLU A 623 19.55 -34.10 -13.23
C GLU A 623 19.92 -35.18 -12.22
N THR A 624 18.95 -35.63 -11.42
CA THR A 624 19.21 -36.50 -10.26
C THR A 624 19.14 -37.98 -10.61
N ARG A 625 18.42 -38.39 -11.68
CA ARG A 625 18.21 -39.81 -12.10
C ARG A 625 17.80 -40.77 -10.97
N THR A 626 17.30 -40.26 -9.85
CA THR A 626 16.92 -41.05 -8.68
C THR A 626 15.50 -41.54 -8.81
N SER A 627 15.30 -42.81 -8.45
CA SER A 627 13.99 -43.43 -8.25
C SER A 627 13.16 -42.56 -7.28
N LEU A 628 11.88 -42.31 -7.61
CA LEU A 628 10.87 -41.60 -6.80
C LEU A 628 10.62 -42.22 -5.40
N SER A 629 11.39 -43.25 -5.01
CA SER A 629 11.26 -44.03 -3.78
C SER A 629 11.59 -43.27 -2.47
N GLY A 630 12.03 -42.01 -2.54
CA GLY A 630 12.41 -41.20 -1.37
C GLY A 630 11.50 -40.01 -1.05
N MET A 631 10.47 -39.72 -1.86
CA MET A 631 9.53 -38.61 -1.62
C MET A 631 8.31 -39.08 -0.82
N ASP A 632 7.77 -38.18 0.01
CA ASP A 632 6.60 -38.44 0.83
C ASP A 632 5.37 -38.79 -0.05
N ARG A 633 4.69 -39.90 0.23
CA ARG A 633 3.71 -40.53 -0.69
C ARG A 633 2.58 -39.60 -1.12
N THR A 634 2.20 -38.69 -0.24
CA THR A 634 1.16 -37.67 -0.43
C THR A 634 1.59 -36.57 -1.40
N GLN A 635 2.83 -36.10 -1.29
CA GLN A 635 3.40 -35.12 -2.22
C GLN A 635 3.60 -35.75 -3.59
N THR A 636 4.03 -37.02 -3.65
CA THR A 636 4.15 -37.77 -4.90
C THR A 636 2.81 -37.87 -5.61
N SER A 637 1.71 -38.24 -4.92
CA SER A 637 0.37 -38.33 -5.53
C SER A 637 -0.12 -37.01 -6.15
N ILE A 638 0.12 -35.87 -5.48
CA ILE A 638 -0.25 -34.54 -5.99
C ILE A 638 0.64 -34.14 -7.18
N LEU A 639 1.97 -34.34 -7.07
CA LEU A 639 2.91 -34.15 -8.17
C LEU A 639 2.52 -34.98 -9.40
N LEU A 640 2.17 -36.25 -9.19
CA LEU A 640 1.83 -37.21 -10.24
C LEU A 640 0.57 -36.77 -10.98
N GLN A 641 -0.44 -36.26 -10.27
CA GLN A 641 -1.69 -35.80 -10.88
C GLN A 641 -1.49 -34.55 -11.76
N GLN A 642 -0.66 -33.59 -11.32
CA GLN A 642 -0.33 -32.38 -12.06
C GLN A 642 0.55 -32.68 -13.29
N VAL A 643 1.49 -33.62 -13.14
CA VAL A 643 2.41 -34.05 -14.20
C VAL A 643 1.69 -34.91 -15.25
N MET A 644 0.73 -35.77 -14.87
CA MET A 644 -0.05 -36.58 -15.84
C MET A 644 -0.92 -35.76 -16.80
N GLY A 645 -1.45 -34.62 -16.36
CA GLY A 645 -2.20 -33.70 -17.23
C GLY A 645 -1.31 -33.04 -18.30
N VAL A 646 -0.03 -32.83 -17.98
CA VAL A 646 0.96 -32.15 -18.82
C VAL A 646 1.73 -33.11 -19.75
N LEU A 647 1.92 -34.37 -19.38
CA LEU A 647 2.90 -35.29 -20.01
C LEU A 647 2.40 -36.14 -21.20
N LYS A 648 1.14 -36.01 -21.67
CA LYS A 648 0.62 -36.97 -22.68
C LYS A 648 1.36 -36.93 -24.02
N MET A 649 1.71 -35.74 -24.53
CA MET A 649 2.56 -35.60 -25.70
C MET A 649 3.44 -34.36 -25.57
N ARG A 650 4.71 -34.46 -25.98
CA ARG A 650 5.60 -33.32 -26.05
C ARG A 650 5.25 -32.48 -27.29
N PRO A 651 4.87 -31.20 -27.15
CA PRO A 651 4.53 -30.36 -28.30
C PRO A 651 5.76 -30.15 -29.17
N GLN A 652 5.59 -30.22 -30.50
CA GLN A 652 6.63 -29.88 -31.48
C GLN A 652 6.29 -28.56 -32.20
N THR A 653 4.99 -28.26 -32.29
CA THR A 653 4.48 -27.07 -32.96
C THR A 653 3.56 -26.29 -32.04
N TRP A 654 3.32 -25.01 -32.39
CA TRP A 654 2.32 -24.18 -31.73
C TRP A 654 0.92 -24.82 -31.73
N GLN A 655 0.57 -25.55 -32.79
CA GLN A 655 -0.73 -26.20 -32.93
C GLN A 655 -0.94 -27.30 -31.87
N ASP A 656 0.13 -28.03 -31.52
CA ASP A 656 0.09 -29.03 -30.46
C ASP A 656 -0.18 -28.39 -29.08
N CYS A 657 0.37 -27.19 -28.84
CA CYS A 657 0.09 -26.42 -27.63
C CYS A 657 -1.38 -26.00 -27.55
N VAL A 658 -1.99 -25.65 -28.68
CA VAL A 658 -3.43 -25.29 -28.74
C VAL A 658 -4.31 -26.50 -28.44
N VAL A 659 -3.98 -27.68 -28.99
CA VAL A 659 -4.69 -28.93 -28.68
C VAL A 659 -4.60 -29.27 -27.19
N TRP A 660 -3.42 -29.11 -26.59
CA TRP A 660 -3.23 -29.30 -25.16
C TRP A 660 -4.09 -28.33 -24.34
N ALA A 661 -4.08 -27.03 -24.68
CA ALA A 661 -4.85 -26.02 -23.98
C ALA A 661 -6.36 -26.27 -24.07
N LEU A 662 -6.87 -26.72 -25.22
CA LEU A 662 -8.28 -27.09 -25.40
C LEU A 662 -8.66 -28.32 -24.57
N GLY A 663 -7.81 -29.35 -24.56
CA GLY A 663 -8.02 -30.54 -23.72
C GLY A 663 -8.00 -30.20 -22.23
N HIS A 664 -7.11 -29.30 -21.81
CA HIS A 664 -7.05 -28.83 -20.43
C HIS A 664 -8.29 -28.01 -20.04
N TRP A 665 -8.77 -27.14 -20.93
CA TRP A 665 -10.02 -26.39 -20.74
C TRP A 665 -11.20 -27.36 -20.49
N GLN A 666 -11.34 -28.39 -21.33
CA GLN A 666 -12.41 -29.38 -21.16
C GLN A 666 -12.30 -30.14 -19.84
N LEU A 667 -11.08 -30.54 -19.47
CA LEU A 667 -10.83 -31.26 -18.23
C LEU A 667 -11.26 -30.45 -16.99
N CYS A 668 -10.91 -29.17 -16.92
CA CYS A 668 -11.15 -28.33 -15.75
C CYS A 668 -12.59 -27.80 -15.66
N PHE A 669 -13.17 -27.37 -16.78
CA PHE A 669 -14.43 -26.61 -16.80
C PHE A 669 -15.65 -27.44 -17.26
N HIS A 670 -15.42 -28.62 -17.87
CA HIS A 670 -16.48 -29.54 -18.29
C HIS A 670 -16.40 -30.88 -17.54
N ASP A 671 -15.40 -31.71 -17.85
CA ASP A 671 -15.31 -33.09 -17.37
C ASP A 671 -15.21 -33.17 -15.84
N GLY A 672 -14.35 -32.33 -15.23
CA GLY A 672 -14.22 -32.28 -13.78
C GLY A 672 -15.50 -31.86 -13.06
N ILE A 673 -16.36 -31.04 -13.70
CA ILE A 673 -17.67 -30.65 -13.16
C ILE A 673 -18.69 -31.75 -13.36
N VAL A 674 -18.69 -32.40 -14.52
CA VAL A 674 -19.55 -33.58 -14.78
C VAL A 674 -19.24 -34.69 -13.77
N ASP A 675 -17.97 -34.97 -13.52
CA ASP A 675 -17.56 -35.95 -12.52
C ASP A 675 -17.95 -35.52 -11.10
N LEU A 676 -17.84 -34.23 -10.75
CA LEU A 676 -18.33 -33.73 -9.47
C LEU A 676 -19.84 -33.91 -9.31
N LEU A 677 -20.64 -33.62 -10.34
CA LEU A 677 -22.09 -33.80 -10.34
C LEU A 677 -22.51 -35.27 -10.33
N ARG A 678 -21.71 -36.18 -10.90
CA ARG A 678 -21.93 -37.64 -10.78
C ARG A 678 -21.81 -38.12 -9.34
N HIS A 679 -20.84 -37.60 -8.59
CA HIS A 679 -20.63 -37.97 -7.17
C HIS A 679 -21.61 -37.23 -6.22
N PHE A 680 -21.97 -35.99 -6.57
CA PHE A 680 -22.90 -35.16 -5.82
C PHE A 680 -24.01 -34.63 -6.75
N PRO A 681 -25.08 -35.42 -6.96
CA PRO A 681 -26.22 -35.00 -7.77
C PRO A 681 -26.81 -33.66 -7.31
N SER A 682 -27.38 -32.90 -8.24
CA SER A 682 -27.94 -31.57 -7.98
C SER A 682 -29.09 -31.57 -6.97
N ASP A 683 -29.76 -32.71 -6.81
CA ASP A 683 -30.88 -32.95 -5.91
C ASP A 683 -30.50 -33.70 -4.61
N LYS A 684 -29.20 -33.93 -4.35
CA LYS A 684 -28.76 -34.67 -3.16
C LYS A 684 -29.20 -33.98 -1.87
N VAL A 685 -29.88 -34.72 -0.99
CA VAL A 685 -30.33 -34.27 0.33
C VAL A 685 -29.46 -34.94 1.41
N LEU A 686 -29.01 -34.16 2.39
CA LEU A 686 -28.27 -34.62 3.57
C LEU A 686 -29.20 -35.29 4.59
N GLU A 687 -28.64 -36.02 5.56
CA GLU A 687 -29.41 -36.76 6.58
C GLU A 687 -30.31 -35.86 7.44
N ASP A 688 -30.00 -34.56 7.51
CA ASP A 688 -30.77 -33.54 8.22
C ASP A 688 -31.94 -32.96 7.41
N GLY A 689 -32.17 -33.44 6.18
CA GLY A 689 -33.22 -32.97 5.28
C GLY A 689 -32.85 -31.70 4.48
N THR A 690 -31.63 -31.19 4.61
CA THR A 690 -31.15 -30.03 3.83
C THR A 690 -30.52 -30.47 2.51
N LEU A 691 -30.61 -29.63 1.47
CA LEU A 691 -29.93 -29.91 0.19
C LEU A 691 -28.41 -29.80 0.35
N PHE A 692 -27.67 -30.74 -0.23
CA PHE A 692 -26.20 -30.74 -0.24
C PHE A 692 -25.64 -29.45 -0.87
N TRP A 693 -26.27 -28.98 -1.96
CA TRP A 693 -25.97 -27.72 -2.62
C TRP A 693 -26.74 -26.57 -1.98
N SER A 694 -26.33 -26.18 -0.77
CA SER A 694 -26.91 -25.03 -0.07
C SER A 694 -25.83 -24.22 0.68
N GLY A 695 -26.10 -22.95 0.93
CA GLY A 695 -25.20 -22.04 1.64
C GLY A 695 -23.91 -21.74 0.88
N SER A 696 -22.78 -22.33 1.29
CA SER A 696 -21.44 -22.08 0.72
C SER A 696 -21.15 -22.96 -0.48
N LYS A 697 -21.93 -24.03 -0.68
CA LYS A 697 -21.74 -24.94 -1.81
C LYS A 697 -22.72 -24.54 -2.91
N ARG A 698 -22.22 -23.87 -3.94
CA ARG A 698 -23.00 -23.53 -5.14
C ARG A 698 -22.99 -24.73 -6.08
N CYS A 699 -24.14 -25.10 -6.61
CA CYS A 699 -24.25 -26.20 -7.57
C CYS A 699 -23.64 -25.76 -8.90
N PRO A 700 -22.55 -26.39 -9.37
CA PRO A 700 -21.89 -25.95 -10.58
C PRO A 700 -22.63 -26.42 -11.83
N GLN A 701 -22.39 -25.73 -12.95
CA GLN A 701 -22.87 -26.13 -14.28
C GLN A 701 -21.69 -26.42 -15.21
N PRO A 702 -21.68 -27.56 -15.94
CA PRO A 702 -20.61 -27.87 -16.87
C PRO A 702 -20.70 -26.95 -18.09
N LEU A 703 -19.59 -26.31 -18.44
CA LEU A 703 -19.53 -25.37 -19.57
C LEU A 703 -19.28 -26.10 -20.88
N GLN A 704 -19.81 -25.57 -22.00
CA GLN A 704 -19.50 -26.06 -23.34
C GLN A 704 -18.52 -25.10 -24.03
N PHE A 705 -17.54 -25.63 -24.75
CA PHE A 705 -16.54 -24.79 -25.41
C PHE A 705 -17.16 -24.06 -26.61
N ASP A 706 -17.08 -22.73 -26.62
CA ASP A 706 -17.48 -21.91 -27.76
C ASP A 706 -16.31 -21.01 -28.18
N PRO A 707 -15.77 -21.15 -29.40
CA PRO A 707 -14.66 -20.33 -29.89
C PRO A 707 -15.05 -18.86 -30.16
N ASN A 708 -16.35 -18.52 -30.14
CA ASN A 708 -16.83 -17.15 -30.30
C ASN A 708 -16.92 -16.39 -28.98
N GLN A 709 -16.81 -17.07 -27.83
CA GLN A 709 -16.78 -16.41 -26.53
C GLN A 709 -15.37 -15.94 -26.21
N ASP A 710 -15.25 -14.64 -25.89
CA ASP A 710 -13.96 -13.98 -25.69
C ASP A 710 -13.11 -14.63 -24.59
N MET A 711 -13.72 -15.03 -23.46
CA MET A 711 -13.00 -15.63 -22.32
C MET A 711 -12.55 -17.07 -22.58
N HIS A 712 -13.35 -17.86 -23.31
CA HIS A 712 -12.99 -19.21 -23.71
C HIS A 712 -11.79 -19.17 -24.67
N PHE A 713 -11.84 -18.25 -25.64
CA PHE A 713 -10.76 -18.00 -26.58
C PHE A 713 -9.49 -17.49 -25.88
N LEU A 714 -9.62 -16.53 -24.96
CA LEU A 714 -8.50 -15.96 -24.22
C LEU A 714 -7.78 -17.00 -23.36
N TYR A 715 -8.53 -17.93 -22.74
CA TYR A 715 -7.94 -19.04 -21.99
C TYR A 715 -7.05 -19.91 -22.88
N VAL A 716 -7.55 -20.32 -24.04
CA VAL A 716 -6.78 -21.20 -24.95
C VAL A 716 -5.55 -20.47 -25.50
N LEU A 717 -5.70 -19.19 -25.89
CA LEU A 717 -4.60 -18.38 -26.38
C LEU A 717 -3.48 -18.21 -25.33
N SER A 718 -3.85 -17.87 -24.09
CA SER A 718 -2.89 -17.65 -23.01
C SER A 718 -2.26 -18.96 -22.56
N ALA A 719 -3.04 -20.01 -22.29
CA ALA A 719 -2.54 -21.32 -21.86
C ALA A 719 -1.59 -21.94 -22.91
N ALA A 720 -1.93 -21.86 -24.20
CA ALA A 720 -1.04 -22.36 -25.26
C ALA A 720 0.28 -21.58 -25.30
N ASN A 721 0.27 -20.25 -25.11
CA ASN A 721 1.45 -19.38 -25.18
C ASN A 721 2.39 -19.65 -24.01
N LEU A 722 1.83 -19.81 -22.81
CA LEU A 722 2.59 -20.19 -21.62
C LEU A 722 3.20 -21.59 -21.76
N TYR A 723 2.44 -22.53 -22.31
CA TYR A 723 2.94 -23.87 -22.58
C TYR A 723 4.07 -23.85 -23.62
N ALA A 724 3.93 -23.08 -24.71
CA ALA A 724 4.98 -22.91 -25.70
C ALA A 724 6.25 -22.29 -25.12
N GLN A 725 6.12 -21.28 -24.26
CA GLN A 725 7.26 -20.66 -23.56
C GLN A 725 8.00 -21.67 -22.67
N MET A 726 7.26 -22.50 -21.94
CA MET A 726 7.84 -23.56 -21.11
C MET A 726 8.68 -24.55 -21.94
N HIS A 727 8.25 -24.84 -23.17
CA HIS A 727 8.95 -25.72 -24.12
C HIS A 727 9.98 -25.01 -25.01
N GLY A 728 10.10 -23.69 -24.93
CA GLY A 728 10.98 -22.89 -25.79
C GLY A 728 10.55 -22.78 -27.26
N LEU A 729 9.25 -22.97 -27.54
CA LEU A 729 8.65 -22.85 -28.87
C LEU A 729 8.17 -21.40 -29.14
N PRO A 730 8.15 -20.93 -30.40
CA PRO A 730 7.60 -19.63 -30.74
C PRO A 730 6.07 -19.63 -30.55
N GLY A 731 5.57 -18.72 -29.71
CA GLY A 731 4.13 -18.47 -29.54
C GLY A 731 3.55 -17.67 -30.71
N SER A 732 2.22 -17.65 -30.83
CA SER A 732 1.50 -16.84 -31.81
C SER A 732 0.47 -15.94 -31.13
N ARG A 733 0.36 -14.70 -31.63
CA ARG A 733 -0.68 -13.73 -31.24
C ARG A 733 -1.77 -13.55 -32.30
N ASP A 734 -1.70 -14.29 -33.41
CA ASP A 734 -2.66 -14.17 -34.50
C ASP A 734 -3.99 -14.82 -34.11
N GLN A 735 -4.96 -13.97 -33.78
CA GLN A 735 -6.30 -14.40 -33.36
C GLN A 735 -7.07 -15.06 -34.50
N THR A 736 -6.79 -14.70 -35.75
CA THR A 736 -7.46 -15.23 -36.93
C THR A 736 -7.03 -16.67 -37.19
N ALA A 737 -5.71 -16.91 -37.18
CA ALA A 737 -5.14 -18.24 -37.32
C ALA A 737 -5.57 -19.18 -36.20
N LEU A 738 -5.70 -18.69 -34.95
CA LEU A 738 -6.19 -19.50 -33.84
C LEU A 738 -7.68 -19.85 -34.00
N LYS A 739 -8.53 -18.92 -34.43
CA LYS A 739 -9.96 -19.19 -34.69
C LYS A 739 -10.16 -20.21 -35.81
N GLU A 740 -9.40 -20.11 -36.89
CA GLU A 740 -9.44 -21.10 -37.98
C GLU A 740 -8.98 -22.48 -37.49
N LEU A 741 -7.92 -22.53 -36.69
CA LEU A 741 -7.42 -23.78 -36.12
C LEU A 741 -8.43 -24.44 -35.17
N LEU A 742 -9.09 -23.66 -34.31
CA LEU A 742 -10.12 -24.14 -33.38
C LEU A 742 -11.36 -24.69 -34.09
N GLN A 743 -11.69 -24.17 -35.28
CA GLN A 743 -12.79 -24.71 -36.11
C GLN A 743 -12.43 -26.03 -36.82
N LEU A 744 -11.13 -26.28 -37.04
CA LEU A 744 -10.62 -27.45 -37.74
C LEU A 744 -10.29 -28.62 -36.80
N LEU A 745 -10.15 -28.36 -35.50
CA LEU A 745 -9.82 -29.38 -34.51
C LEU A 745 -11.06 -30.20 -34.12
N PRO A 746 -10.97 -31.54 -34.05
CA PRO A 746 -12.06 -32.38 -33.56
C PRO A 746 -12.32 -32.11 -32.07
N GLU A 747 -13.57 -32.31 -31.61
CA GLU A 747 -13.90 -32.28 -30.19
C GLU A 747 -12.99 -33.26 -29.43
N PRO A 748 -12.22 -32.79 -28.43
CA PRO A 748 -11.37 -33.68 -27.66
C PRO A 748 -12.20 -34.75 -26.93
N ALA A 749 -11.62 -35.95 -26.81
CA ALA A 749 -12.28 -37.08 -26.15
C ALA A 749 -12.40 -36.83 -24.64
N SER A 750 -13.61 -36.98 -24.08
CA SER A 750 -13.92 -36.81 -22.66
C SER A 750 -12.99 -37.66 -21.78
N MET A 751 -12.36 -37.04 -20.78
CA MET A 751 -11.53 -37.73 -19.78
C MET A 751 -12.24 -37.76 -18.43
N HIS A 752 -12.45 -38.97 -17.90
CA HIS A 752 -13.05 -39.16 -16.57
C HIS A 752 -11.98 -39.40 -15.51
N TRP A 753 -12.08 -38.71 -14.38
CA TRP A 753 -11.34 -39.05 -13.16
C TRP A 753 -12.13 -40.09 -12.36
N ASN A 754 -11.49 -41.21 -12.01
CA ASN A 754 -12.03 -42.11 -10.98
C ASN A 754 -11.88 -41.44 -9.60
N LEU A 755 -12.94 -40.81 -9.11
CA LEU A 755 -13.06 -40.36 -7.72
C LEU A 755 -13.66 -41.50 -6.87
N SER A 756 -13.07 -41.76 -5.70
CA SER A 756 -13.54 -42.79 -4.76
C SER A 756 -14.82 -42.36 -4.04
N SER A 757 -15.70 -43.31 -3.72
CA SER A 757 -17.07 -43.09 -3.21
C SER A 757 -17.19 -42.62 -1.75
N ASP A 758 -16.12 -42.62 -0.98
CA ASP A 758 -16.19 -42.26 0.44
C ASP A 758 -15.67 -40.84 0.64
N GLY A 759 -16.48 -39.97 1.25
CA GLY A 759 -16.25 -38.54 1.46
C GLY A 759 -15.04 -38.15 2.33
N ALA A 760 -14.03 -39.02 2.43
CA ALA A 760 -12.68 -38.65 2.82
C ALA A 760 -11.87 -38.40 1.54
N PHE A 761 -11.54 -37.14 1.26
CA PHE A 761 -10.52 -36.77 0.28
C PHE A 761 -9.12 -37.16 0.80
N SER A 762 -8.88 -38.46 1.03
CA SER A 762 -7.50 -38.95 1.06
C SER A 762 -7.03 -39.01 -0.39
N ALA A 763 -5.80 -38.58 -0.62
CA ALA A 763 -5.12 -38.77 -1.90
C ALA A 763 -5.30 -40.23 -2.31
N ALA A 764 -6.18 -40.48 -3.29
CA ALA A 764 -6.45 -41.82 -3.77
C ALA A 764 -5.10 -42.44 -4.13
N GLU A 765 -4.78 -43.56 -3.48
CA GLU A 765 -3.57 -44.31 -3.74
C GLU A 765 -3.55 -44.67 -5.22
N PHE A 766 -2.68 -44.02 -5.99
CA PHE A 766 -2.41 -44.44 -7.37
C PHE A 766 -1.92 -45.88 -7.33
N GLY A 767 -2.51 -46.73 -8.16
CA GLY A 767 -2.10 -48.13 -8.24
C GLY A 767 -0.65 -48.27 -8.73
N PRO A 768 0.04 -49.37 -8.40
CA PRO A 768 1.42 -49.62 -8.86
C PRO A 768 1.57 -49.63 -10.39
N GLU A 769 0.49 -49.86 -11.15
CA GLU A 769 0.49 -49.81 -12.62
C GLU A 769 0.55 -48.37 -13.17
N GLN A 770 -0.18 -47.43 -12.55
CA GLN A 770 -0.16 -46.01 -12.95
C GLN A 770 1.20 -45.35 -12.64
N LEU A 771 1.82 -45.73 -11.53
CA LEU A 771 3.20 -45.34 -11.20
C LEU A 771 4.23 -45.84 -12.22
N LYS A 772 3.96 -46.99 -12.86
CA LYS A 772 4.84 -47.61 -13.85
C LYS A 772 4.71 -46.95 -15.22
N GLU A 773 3.49 -46.69 -15.69
CA GLU A 773 3.23 -45.89 -16.91
C GLU A 773 3.88 -44.51 -16.82
N LEU A 774 3.88 -43.92 -15.63
CA LEU A 774 4.40 -42.58 -15.39
C LEU A 774 5.93 -42.54 -15.31
N GLN A 775 6.56 -43.59 -14.78
CA GLN A 775 8.01 -43.77 -14.88
C GLN A 775 8.47 -43.94 -16.33
N GLU A 776 7.69 -44.63 -17.17
CA GLU A 776 7.95 -44.75 -18.61
C GLU A 776 7.82 -43.39 -19.32
N LEU A 777 6.75 -42.63 -19.05
CA LEU A 777 6.54 -41.28 -19.58
C LEU A 777 7.63 -40.28 -19.13
N LEU A 778 7.99 -40.25 -17.84
CA LEU A 778 9.08 -39.41 -17.33
C LEU A 778 10.44 -39.83 -17.94
N GLY A 779 10.63 -41.13 -18.17
CA GLY A 779 11.78 -41.67 -18.87
C GLY A 779 11.93 -41.14 -20.30
N ASP A 780 10.85 -41.02 -21.05
CA ASP A 780 10.86 -40.45 -22.40
C ASP A 780 11.01 -38.92 -22.42
N TRP A 781 10.38 -38.23 -21.47
CA TRP A 781 10.51 -36.77 -21.35
C TRP A 781 11.89 -36.31 -20.89
N SER A 782 12.59 -37.13 -20.09
CA SER A 782 13.96 -36.86 -19.63
C SER A 782 15.02 -36.86 -20.76
N LYS A 783 14.69 -37.38 -21.95
CA LYS A 783 15.60 -37.48 -23.11
C LYS A 783 15.68 -36.21 -23.96
N GLY A 784 14.77 -35.25 -23.82
CA GLY A 784 14.77 -34.02 -24.64
C GLY A 784 15.25 -32.75 -23.90
N PRO A 785 15.17 -31.57 -24.55
CA PRO A 785 15.72 -30.32 -24.00
C PRO A 785 15.07 -29.90 -22.67
N PRO A 786 15.79 -29.13 -21.82
CA PRO A 786 15.26 -28.65 -20.55
C PRO A 786 14.01 -27.80 -20.76
N LEU A 787 13.05 -27.95 -19.86
CA LEU A 787 11.91 -27.05 -19.81
C LEU A 787 12.34 -25.77 -19.10
N LYS A 788 11.78 -24.64 -19.52
CA LYS A 788 11.97 -23.36 -18.84
C LYS A 788 10.78 -23.17 -17.89
N PRO A 789 10.96 -23.23 -16.57
CA PRO A 789 9.87 -22.93 -15.65
C PRO A 789 9.42 -21.49 -15.87
N VAL A 790 8.12 -21.29 -16.03
CA VAL A 790 7.54 -19.95 -16.18
C VAL A 790 7.24 -19.42 -14.79
N LEU A 791 7.91 -18.34 -14.39
CA LEU A 791 7.66 -17.66 -13.13
C LEU A 791 6.55 -16.64 -13.32
N PHE A 792 5.57 -16.63 -12.41
CA PHE A 792 4.44 -15.72 -12.50
C PHE A 792 4.90 -14.26 -12.39
N GLY A 793 4.67 -13.49 -13.46
CA GLY A 793 4.90 -12.05 -13.51
C GLY A 793 3.58 -11.31 -13.68
N LYS A 794 3.16 -10.55 -12.67
CA LYS A 794 1.87 -9.83 -12.64
C LYS A 794 1.91 -8.44 -13.30
N ASP A 795 3.11 -7.88 -13.50
CA ASP A 795 3.33 -6.50 -13.94
C ASP A 795 3.72 -6.40 -15.44
N ASP A 796 3.65 -7.51 -16.19
CA ASP A 796 3.94 -7.54 -17.63
C ASP A 796 2.74 -8.11 -18.41
N ASP A 797 1.92 -7.22 -18.97
CA ASP A 797 0.74 -7.55 -19.77
C ASP A 797 1.09 -8.31 -21.08
N SER A 798 2.37 -8.33 -21.47
CA SER A 798 2.81 -9.00 -22.70
C SER A 798 3.09 -10.50 -22.52
N THR A 799 3.12 -10.99 -21.27
CA THR A 799 3.50 -12.36 -20.91
C THR A 799 2.34 -13.35 -20.88
N PHE A 800 1.09 -12.90 -21.04
CA PHE A 800 -0.14 -13.71 -20.94
C PHE A 800 -0.42 -14.31 -19.55
N HIS A 801 0.38 -13.98 -18.52
CA HIS A 801 0.18 -14.48 -17.17
C HIS A 801 -1.17 -14.02 -16.58
N VAL A 802 -1.42 -12.71 -16.62
CA VAL A 802 -2.66 -12.11 -16.09
C VAL A 802 -3.86 -12.52 -16.97
N ASP A 803 -3.69 -12.58 -18.29
CA ASP A 803 -4.73 -13.04 -19.22
C ASP A 803 -5.20 -14.46 -18.88
N PHE A 804 -4.27 -15.37 -18.60
CA PHE A 804 -4.61 -16.73 -18.16
C PHE A 804 -5.36 -16.70 -16.83
N VAL A 805 -4.89 -15.90 -15.86
CA VAL A 805 -5.53 -15.82 -14.55
C VAL A 805 -6.96 -15.30 -14.66
N VAL A 806 -7.17 -14.23 -15.42
CA VAL A 806 -8.48 -13.60 -15.62
C VAL A 806 -9.42 -14.56 -16.35
N ALA A 807 -8.98 -15.18 -17.44
CA ALA A 807 -9.80 -16.13 -18.19
C ALA A 807 -10.15 -17.36 -17.36
N ALA A 808 -9.18 -17.96 -16.66
CA ALA A 808 -9.40 -19.12 -15.80
C ALA A 808 -10.33 -18.81 -14.62
N ALA A 809 -10.18 -17.62 -14.02
CA ALA A 809 -11.01 -17.19 -12.90
C ALA A 809 -12.47 -16.94 -13.35
N ASP A 810 -12.66 -16.29 -14.49
CA ASP A 810 -14.00 -16.03 -15.02
C ASP A 810 -14.71 -17.34 -15.42
N LEU A 811 -14.02 -18.23 -16.15
CA LEU A 811 -14.56 -19.55 -16.49
C LEU A 811 -14.97 -20.35 -15.26
N ARG A 812 -14.13 -20.34 -14.22
CA ARG A 812 -14.42 -21.02 -12.95
C ARG A 812 -15.53 -20.34 -12.15
N ALA A 813 -15.74 -19.04 -12.33
CA ALA A 813 -16.84 -18.29 -11.71
C ALA A 813 -18.18 -18.50 -12.45
N GLN A 814 -18.13 -18.78 -13.76
CA GLN A 814 -19.30 -19.16 -14.56
C GLN A 814 -19.77 -20.59 -14.24
N ASN A 815 -18.84 -21.50 -13.95
CA ASN A 815 -19.16 -22.83 -13.41
C ASN A 815 -19.92 -22.74 -12.10
#